data_AF-A0A1Q3H5N9-F1
#
_entry.id   AF-A0A1Q3H5N9-F1
#
_cell.length_a   1.000
_cell.length_b   1.000
_cell.length_c   1.000
_cell.angle_alpha   90.00
_cell.angle_beta   90.00
_cell.angle_gamma   90.00
#
_symmetry.space_group_name_H-M   'P 1'
#
loop_
_entity.id
_entity.type
_entity.pdbx_description
1 polymer ?
#
loop_
_entity_poly.entity_id
_entity_poly.type
_entity_poly.pdbx_seq_one_letter_code
_entity_poly.pdbx_strand_id
1 'polypeptide(L)'
;MSTSRLHALLLTAATLVAPGSARAAEAPAPPPTAQELASRLEQVSVRLEAAEKDLRFVETQFTQRPEPGEDELLLRRFSDGEIQYLLEDWAAASVLFYDLVGDPGFRAQGRYPDALFYLGDSLYRQKNYVGARIYLRELLTRSDTKHYRDALARYLEIAGRLNQLSGIDEYMERARRLSGGQLPPELEYVYAKWLFKRTDLPEAERRQRTRAAFQPLATTAGGRFQRQSAYFLGVLSVQAGDYAGAVEQFRPLAAEEAQEPEIQRLKELASLSLGRLLYELGRLDEALDQYARIPRGSESFVDSLYEMAWVHVKKGDFEQAKNATDILLLVGPEAPIAPDARLLQGHLQLKLHKYDEATATYEEVVGTYKPVRDQLDALLKTNQDPVAYFDKLLARNEGTLDVTTLLPPMALQFATTQEEVTKAVAMQQDLDSSREGVDESKAIATRILRALDERGLQVFPELQEGYQRADAVDSALVRTEQYLVQVEGDVLRGRLRPEELTALEGVRREREALGARLATLPTTPQELEARRERMQARVDELDRGAFQLSFELQSMKATSSAVRKRLDDTRAERTSTPEDEQAFLAQLHTEEQTVEALEARLKLLRSSLADERASASAFVSGEDLLRMQYREALHHEHALMAAAEQRLSGEDAALVARTHETRRRSELLRARVDTARQVLRAQVERRGAAIKGKVLAEQQLLQDYHQEVASVTGDARNLVGRIAFESIQKVRKQFYDLVLKADVGLVDVAFTRKQDKTTEIQKLSAQKDKDLRDLEKEFEEVLKDEN
;
A
#
# COMPACT_ATOMS: atom_id res chain seq x y z
N MET A 1 -31.34 41.60 -17.75
CA MET A 1 -32.77 41.82 -17.52
C MET A 1 -33.15 41.29 -16.15
N SER A 2 -33.76 42.18 -15.37
CA SER A 2 -34.48 42.00 -14.09
C SER A 2 -33.80 41.29 -12.92
N THR A 3 -33.18 42.11 -12.08
CA THR A 3 -32.81 41.93 -10.68
C THR A 3 -34.02 42.00 -9.72
N SER A 4 -35.21 41.57 -10.11
CA SER A 4 -36.45 41.77 -9.32
C SER A 4 -37.17 40.49 -8.84
N ARG A 5 -36.50 39.33 -8.78
CA ARG A 5 -37.13 38.07 -8.33
C ARG A 5 -36.40 37.33 -7.19
N LEU A 6 -35.53 38.00 -6.45
CA LEU A 6 -34.81 37.43 -5.29
C LEU A 6 -35.22 38.01 -3.92
N HIS A 7 -36.25 38.87 -3.86
CA HIS A 7 -36.78 39.44 -2.61
C HIS A 7 -38.18 38.91 -2.22
N ALA A 8 -38.67 37.83 -2.84
CA ALA A 8 -40.05 37.35 -2.66
C ALA A 8 -40.19 35.92 -2.10
N LEU A 9 -39.13 35.34 -1.54
CA LEU A 9 -39.16 33.98 -0.94
C LEU A 9 -38.59 33.94 0.50
N LEU A 10 -38.57 35.09 1.17
CA LEU A 10 -38.16 35.25 2.57
C LEU A 10 -39.27 35.86 3.46
N LEU A 11 -40.55 35.75 3.05
CA LEU A 11 -41.67 36.40 3.77
C LEU A 11 -42.94 35.57 3.91
N THR A 12 -42.87 34.23 3.83
CA THR A 12 -44.06 33.36 3.98
C THR A 12 -43.83 32.11 4.82
N ALA A 13 -43.20 32.26 6.00
CA ALA A 13 -43.23 31.22 7.05
C ALA A 13 -43.19 31.81 8.47
N ALA A 14 -43.88 32.94 8.71
CA ALA A 14 -43.99 33.54 10.05
C ALA A 14 -45.38 34.12 10.37
N THR A 15 -46.45 33.68 9.69
CA THR A 15 -47.81 34.13 9.99
C THR A 15 -48.80 32.99 9.92
N LEU A 16 -48.75 32.13 10.93
CA LEU A 16 -49.90 31.38 11.46
C LEU A 16 -49.66 31.13 12.96
N VAL A 17 -49.26 32.19 13.67
CA VAL A 17 -49.62 32.31 15.08
C VAL A 17 -51.08 32.75 15.05
N ALA A 18 -52.00 31.80 15.24
CA ALA A 18 -53.34 32.15 15.67
C ALA A 18 -53.19 33.12 16.85
N PRO A 19 -54.01 34.19 16.96
CA PRO A 19 -54.04 34.95 18.19
C PRO A 19 -54.44 33.95 19.26
N GLY A 20 -53.45 33.52 20.06
CA GLY A 20 -53.69 32.78 21.27
C GLY A 20 -54.70 33.60 22.02
N SER A 21 -55.89 33.05 22.18
CA SER A 21 -56.90 33.51 23.11
C SER A 21 -56.16 34.02 24.32
N ALA A 22 -56.32 35.32 24.61
CA ALA A 22 -55.83 35.94 25.82
C ALA A 22 -56.23 34.98 26.95
N ARG A 23 -55.25 34.22 27.45
CA ARG A 23 -55.44 33.33 28.56
C ARG A 23 -55.75 34.31 29.67
N ALA A 24 -57.05 34.41 30.01
CA ALA A 24 -57.51 35.17 31.15
C ALA A 24 -56.53 34.85 32.26
N ALA A 25 -55.89 35.88 32.82
CA ALA A 25 -54.95 35.73 33.92
C ALA A 25 -55.62 34.83 34.95
N GLU A 26 -55.20 33.56 34.98
CA GLU A 26 -55.64 32.60 35.98
C GLU A 26 -55.32 33.29 37.29
N ALA A 27 -56.34 33.44 38.15
CA ALA A 27 -56.15 34.01 39.47
C ALA A 27 -54.90 33.36 40.09
N PRO A 28 -53.97 34.15 40.67
CA PRO A 28 -52.70 33.63 41.16
C PRO A 28 -53.01 32.42 42.04
N ALA A 29 -52.39 31.28 41.72
CA ALA A 29 -52.58 30.04 42.46
C ALA A 29 -52.43 30.33 43.97
N PRO A 30 -53.29 29.74 44.83
CA PRO A 30 -53.19 29.97 46.27
C PRO A 30 -51.75 29.70 46.72
N PRO A 31 -51.21 30.52 47.66
CA PRO A 31 -49.85 30.35 48.11
C PRO A 31 -49.67 28.91 48.60
N PRO A 32 -48.58 28.23 48.18
CA PRO A 32 -48.35 26.85 48.57
C PRO A 32 -48.28 26.75 50.10
N THR A 33 -48.85 25.69 50.65
CA THR A 33 -48.81 25.46 52.09
C THR A 33 -47.39 25.10 52.54
N ALA A 34 -47.06 25.35 53.81
CA ALA A 34 -45.76 24.95 54.38
C ALA A 34 -45.46 23.45 54.20
N GLN A 35 -46.51 22.61 54.21
CA GLN A 35 -46.42 21.17 53.99
C GLN A 35 -46.11 20.80 52.53
N GLU A 36 -46.68 21.52 51.56
CA GLU A 36 -46.34 21.37 50.15
C GLU A 36 -44.91 21.81 49.86
N LEU A 37 -44.45 22.93 50.43
CA LEU A 37 -43.08 23.40 50.31
C LEU A 37 -42.08 22.44 50.97
N ALA A 38 -42.42 21.87 52.13
CA ALA A 38 -41.62 20.83 52.78
C ALA A 38 -41.51 19.56 51.91
N SER A 39 -42.61 19.14 51.25
CA SER A 39 -42.58 17.98 50.33
C SER A 39 -41.72 18.23 49.09
N ARG A 40 -41.71 19.47 48.57
CA ARG A 40 -40.85 19.88 47.46
C ARG A 40 -39.38 19.89 47.86
N LEU A 41 -39.06 20.37 49.05
CA LEU A 41 -37.70 20.33 49.58
C LEU A 41 -37.19 18.90 49.76
N GLU A 42 -38.05 17.97 50.18
CA GLU A 42 -37.72 16.54 50.26
C GLU A 42 -37.47 15.91 48.88
N GLN A 43 -38.22 16.31 47.84
CA GLN A 43 -37.92 15.85 46.48
C GLN A 43 -36.58 16.39 45.97
N VAL A 44 -36.22 17.62 46.36
CA VAL A 44 -34.92 18.23 46.04
C VAL A 44 -33.79 17.50 46.76
N SER A 45 -33.96 17.13 48.04
CA SER A 45 -32.95 16.37 48.78
C SER A 45 -32.70 14.99 48.15
N VAL A 46 -33.75 14.25 47.75
CA VAL A 46 -33.61 12.97 47.04
C VAL A 46 -32.88 13.12 45.71
N ARG A 47 -33.17 14.18 44.94
CA ARG A 47 -32.45 14.49 43.69
C ARG A 47 -30.98 14.81 43.94
N LEU A 48 -30.68 15.52 45.03
CA LEU A 48 -29.31 15.82 45.44
C LEU A 48 -28.53 14.54 45.79
N GLU A 49 -29.15 13.58 46.49
CA GLU A 49 -28.55 12.28 46.79
C GLU A 49 -28.26 11.44 45.54
N ALA A 50 -29.17 11.47 44.56
CA ALA A 50 -28.95 10.83 43.27
C ALA A 50 -27.75 11.47 42.53
N ALA A 51 -27.71 12.80 42.46
CA ALA A 51 -26.61 13.54 41.87
C ALA A 51 -25.26 13.26 42.57
N GLU A 52 -25.27 13.07 43.89
CA GLU A 52 -24.08 12.69 44.65
C GLU A 52 -23.58 11.27 44.29
N LYS A 53 -24.48 10.29 44.14
CA LYS A 53 -24.13 8.93 43.72
C LYS A 53 -23.52 8.91 42.32
N ASP A 54 -24.12 9.66 41.39
CA ASP A 54 -23.61 9.78 40.03
C ASP A 54 -22.22 10.42 40.00
N LEU A 55 -21.98 11.47 40.80
CA LEU A 55 -20.66 12.07 40.92
C LEU A 55 -19.63 11.10 41.52
N ARG A 56 -19.99 10.31 42.54
CA ARG A 56 -19.09 9.29 43.12
C ARG A 56 -18.67 8.24 42.09
N PHE A 57 -19.58 7.85 41.20
CA PHE A 57 -19.25 6.97 40.09
C PHE A 57 -18.22 7.62 39.15
N VAL A 58 -18.42 8.90 38.80
CA VAL A 58 -17.45 9.65 37.98
C VAL A 58 -16.08 9.72 38.65
N GLU A 59 -16.08 10.06 39.95
CA GLU A 59 -14.85 10.21 40.72
C GLU A 59 -14.05 8.89 40.75
N THR A 60 -14.71 7.77 41.07
CA THR A 60 -14.05 6.46 41.22
C THR A 60 -13.58 5.87 39.90
N GLN A 61 -14.37 5.96 38.82
CA GLN A 61 -14.04 5.31 37.54
C GLN A 61 -13.10 6.13 36.68
N PHE A 62 -13.22 7.46 36.68
CA PHE A 62 -12.51 8.31 35.71
C PHE A 62 -11.46 9.23 36.34
N THR A 63 -11.61 9.65 37.61
CA THR A 63 -10.68 10.62 38.22
C THR A 63 -9.66 9.99 39.18
N GLN A 64 -10.08 9.00 39.98
CA GLN A 64 -9.27 8.41 41.06
C GLN A 64 -8.52 7.15 40.63
N ARG A 65 -8.84 6.59 39.46
CA ARG A 65 -8.14 5.41 38.94
C ARG A 65 -6.70 5.79 38.58
N PRO A 66 -5.67 5.18 39.21
CA PRO A 66 -4.29 5.46 38.85
C PRO A 66 -4.05 5.00 37.40
N GLU A 67 -3.32 5.81 36.64
CA GLU A 67 -2.91 5.41 35.30
C GLU A 67 -1.91 4.26 35.40
N PRO A 68 -2.02 3.23 34.55
CA PRO A 68 -1.03 2.16 34.50
C PRO A 68 0.36 2.74 34.23
N GLY A 69 1.38 2.17 34.88
CA GLY A 69 2.76 2.60 34.70
C GLY A 69 3.24 2.37 33.26
N GLU A 70 4.29 3.10 32.84
CA GLU A 70 4.85 2.98 31.49
C GLU A 70 5.26 1.52 31.17
N ASP A 71 5.85 0.80 32.12
CA ASP A 71 6.22 -0.60 31.95
C ASP A 71 5.02 -1.52 31.73
N GLU A 72 3.90 -1.28 32.43
CA GLU A 72 2.67 -2.06 32.29
C GLU A 72 2.02 -1.81 30.92
N LEU A 73 2.05 -0.56 30.45
CA LEU A 73 1.59 -0.20 29.10
C LEU A 73 2.42 -0.87 28.01
N LEU A 74 3.75 -0.90 28.16
CA LEU A 74 4.64 -1.57 27.21
C LEU A 74 4.41 -3.10 27.19
N LEU A 75 4.24 -3.73 28.35
CA LEU A 75 3.95 -5.17 28.45
C LEU A 75 2.58 -5.54 27.87
N ARG A 76 1.56 -4.71 28.14
CA ARG A 76 0.24 -4.89 27.54
C ARG A 76 0.32 -4.79 26.03
N ARG A 77 1.02 -3.79 25.51
CA ARG A 77 1.22 -3.61 24.06
C ARG A 77 1.97 -4.76 23.42
N PHE A 78 2.97 -5.33 24.11
CA PHE A 78 3.64 -6.54 23.66
C PHE A 78 2.66 -7.71 23.56
N SER A 79 1.81 -7.88 24.56
CA SER A 79 0.80 -8.94 24.61
C SER A 79 -0.23 -8.78 23.48
N ASP A 80 -0.67 -7.55 23.22
CA ASP A 80 -1.54 -7.23 22.08
C ASP A 80 -0.86 -7.57 20.74
N GLY A 81 0.45 -7.26 20.61
CA GLY A 81 1.26 -7.64 19.45
C GLY A 81 1.36 -9.16 19.26
N GLU A 82 1.58 -9.92 20.34
CA GLU A 82 1.57 -11.40 20.30
C GLU A 82 0.22 -11.94 19.83
N ILE A 83 -0.88 -11.36 20.32
CA ILE A 83 -2.24 -11.78 19.91
C ILE A 83 -2.42 -11.55 18.41
N GLN A 84 -2.08 -10.37 17.88
CA GLN A 84 -2.22 -10.09 16.45
C GLN A 84 -1.33 -11.00 15.60
N TYR A 85 -0.11 -11.28 16.06
CA TYR A 85 0.79 -12.22 15.39
C TYR A 85 0.19 -13.64 15.32
N LEU A 86 -0.41 -14.11 16.42
CA LEU A 86 -1.06 -15.42 16.46
C LEU A 86 -2.35 -15.48 15.61
N LEU A 87 -3.01 -14.34 15.41
CA LEU A 87 -4.15 -14.20 14.51
C LEU A 87 -3.75 -14.06 13.03
N GLU A 88 -2.44 -14.12 12.73
CA GLU A 88 -1.87 -13.93 11.40
C GLU A 88 -2.12 -12.52 10.80
N ASP A 89 -2.49 -11.54 11.63
CA ASP A 89 -2.51 -10.13 11.24
C ASP A 89 -1.11 -9.54 11.35
N TRP A 90 -0.28 -9.90 10.37
CA TRP A 90 1.12 -9.49 10.30
C TRP A 90 1.28 -7.97 10.26
N ALA A 91 0.33 -7.26 9.63
CA ALA A 91 0.36 -5.82 9.49
C ALA A 91 0.18 -5.15 10.86
N ALA A 92 -0.90 -5.48 11.57
CA ALA A 92 -1.15 -4.95 12.91
C ALA A 92 -0.04 -5.34 13.91
N ALA A 93 0.42 -6.58 13.86
CA ALA A 93 1.53 -7.05 14.70
C ALA A 93 2.80 -6.23 14.45
N SER A 94 3.17 -5.99 13.19
CA SER A 94 4.38 -5.24 12.84
C SER A 94 4.36 -3.80 13.38
N VAL A 95 3.20 -3.13 13.35
CA VAL A 95 3.06 -1.78 13.90
C VAL A 95 3.26 -1.78 15.42
N LEU A 96 2.63 -2.73 16.12
CA LEU A 96 2.74 -2.83 17.57
C LEU A 96 4.17 -3.14 18.03
N PHE A 97 4.86 -4.05 17.32
CA PHE A 97 6.25 -4.40 17.64
C PHE A 97 7.26 -3.33 17.19
N TYR A 98 7.00 -2.61 16.10
CA TYR A 98 7.85 -1.50 15.67
C TYR A 98 7.94 -0.42 16.75
N ASP A 99 6.80 0.00 17.29
CA ASP A 99 6.74 0.96 18.38
C ASP A 99 7.51 0.48 19.62
N LEU A 100 7.38 -0.81 19.97
CA LEU A 100 8.07 -1.40 21.12
C LEU A 100 9.59 -1.46 20.90
N VAL A 101 10.05 -1.84 19.71
CA VAL A 101 11.48 -1.93 19.39
C VAL A 101 12.12 -0.52 19.34
N GLY A 102 11.35 0.49 18.95
CA GLY A 102 11.75 1.89 18.98
C GLY A 102 11.94 2.46 20.38
N ASP A 103 11.22 1.94 21.39
CA ASP A 103 11.20 2.49 22.75
C ASP A 103 12.46 2.12 23.58
N PRO A 104 13.26 3.10 24.04
CA PRO A 104 14.45 2.84 24.85
C PRO A 104 14.17 2.11 26.17
N GLY A 105 13.01 2.34 26.79
CA GLY A 105 12.60 1.67 28.02
C GLY A 105 12.34 0.19 27.78
N PHE A 106 11.72 -0.16 26.65
CA PHE A 106 11.47 -1.54 26.29
C PHE A 106 12.75 -2.30 25.89
N ARG A 107 13.75 -1.61 25.30
CA ARG A 107 15.06 -2.22 24.96
C ARG A 107 15.81 -2.79 26.16
N ALA A 108 15.58 -2.21 27.34
CA ALA A 108 16.16 -2.69 28.60
C ALA A 108 15.42 -3.92 29.18
N GLN A 109 14.23 -4.24 28.67
CA GLN A 109 13.43 -5.36 29.15
C GLN A 109 13.86 -6.71 28.52
N GLY A 110 13.61 -7.80 29.25
CA GLY A 110 13.98 -9.15 28.82
C GLY A 110 13.26 -9.66 27.55
N ARG A 111 12.10 -9.08 27.20
CA ARG A 111 11.30 -9.48 26.00
C ARG A 111 11.71 -8.77 24.71
N TYR A 112 12.71 -7.89 24.74
CA TYR A 112 13.19 -7.19 23.54
C TYR A 112 13.60 -8.13 22.38
N PRO A 113 14.33 -9.25 22.60
CA PRO A 113 14.65 -10.18 21.52
C PRO A 113 13.42 -10.83 20.88
N ASP A 114 12.36 -11.04 21.66
CA ASP A 114 11.11 -11.60 21.15
C ASP A 114 10.38 -10.58 20.27
N ALA A 115 10.34 -9.31 20.67
CA ALA A 115 9.76 -8.24 19.84
C ALA A 115 10.53 -8.08 18.51
N LEU A 116 11.86 -8.13 18.55
CA LEU A 116 12.69 -8.10 17.34
C LEU A 116 12.38 -9.26 16.39
N PHE A 117 12.19 -10.46 16.95
CA PHE A 117 11.82 -11.63 16.14
C PHE A 117 10.44 -11.46 15.53
N TYR A 118 9.42 -11.13 16.32
CA TYR A 118 8.05 -11.00 15.82
C TYR A 118 7.91 -9.85 14.82
N LEU A 119 8.61 -8.73 15.03
CA LEU A 119 8.69 -7.64 14.04
C LEU A 119 9.35 -8.13 12.75
N GLY A 120 10.51 -8.76 12.85
CA GLY A 120 11.26 -9.29 11.72
C GLY A 120 10.49 -10.33 10.91
N ASP A 121 9.84 -11.29 11.57
CA ASP A 121 9.02 -12.32 10.89
C ASP A 121 7.74 -11.70 10.31
N SER A 122 7.05 -10.79 11.02
CA SER A 122 5.86 -10.11 10.48
C SER A 122 6.17 -9.33 9.21
N LEU A 123 7.29 -8.58 9.20
CA LEU A 123 7.75 -7.86 8.01
C LEU A 123 8.14 -8.82 6.89
N TYR A 124 8.77 -9.96 7.22
CA TYR A 124 9.08 -11.00 6.25
C TYR A 124 7.82 -11.59 5.60
N ARG A 125 6.75 -11.85 6.39
CA ARG A 125 5.46 -12.33 5.90
C ARG A 125 4.76 -11.31 5.00
N GLN A 126 4.92 -10.02 5.30
CA GLN A 126 4.46 -8.92 4.46
C GLN A 126 5.32 -8.70 3.21
N LYS A 127 6.37 -9.49 3.00
CA LYS A 127 7.37 -9.34 1.92
C LYS A 127 8.18 -8.04 1.99
N ASN A 128 8.15 -7.33 3.11
CA ASN A 128 9.07 -6.22 3.38
C ASN A 128 10.43 -6.79 3.82
N TYR A 129 11.16 -7.33 2.84
CA TYR A 129 12.42 -8.02 3.07
C TYR A 129 13.51 -7.09 3.61
N VAL A 130 13.53 -5.82 3.19
CA VAL A 130 14.53 -4.84 3.65
C VAL A 130 14.34 -4.53 5.13
N GLY A 131 13.12 -4.20 5.55
CA GLY A 131 12.81 -3.94 6.96
C GLY A 131 13.03 -5.17 7.83
N ALA A 132 12.54 -6.34 7.40
CA ALA A 132 12.75 -7.61 8.09
C ALA A 132 14.24 -7.89 8.32
N ARG A 133 15.09 -7.66 7.31
CA ARG A 133 16.54 -7.88 7.41
C ARG A 133 17.19 -7.08 8.53
N ILE A 134 16.79 -5.81 8.71
CA ILE A 134 17.40 -4.91 9.70
C ILE A 134 17.19 -5.47 11.11
N TYR A 135 15.93 -5.78 11.46
CA TYR A 135 15.58 -6.27 12.80
C TYR A 135 16.05 -7.70 13.05
N LEU A 136 16.00 -8.57 12.04
CA LEU A 136 16.55 -9.93 12.15
C LEU A 136 18.08 -9.90 12.33
N ARG A 137 18.79 -9.00 11.64
CA ARG A 137 20.24 -8.82 11.85
C ARG A 137 20.53 -8.36 13.27
N GLU A 138 19.78 -7.38 13.77
CA GLU A 138 19.93 -6.92 15.15
C GLU A 138 19.73 -8.07 16.13
N LEU A 139 18.69 -8.88 15.95
CA LEU A 139 18.44 -10.07 16.75
C LEU A 139 19.63 -11.06 16.73
N LEU A 140 20.22 -11.30 15.55
CA LEU A 140 21.36 -12.23 15.38
C LEU A 140 22.67 -11.73 16.00
N THR A 141 22.82 -10.41 16.19
CA THR A 141 23.98 -9.88 16.92
C THR A 141 23.92 -10.21 18.42
N ARG A 142 22.71 -10.37 18.98
CA ARG A 142 22.51 -10.65 20.40
C ARG A 142 22.82 -12.13 20.74
N SER A 143 23.28 -12.37 21.97
CA SER A 143 23.59 -13.73 22.46
C SER A 143 22.37 -14.45 23.00
N ASP A 144 22.25 -15.73 22.60
CA ASP A 144 21.33 -16.75 23.12
C ASP A 144 19.85 -16.34 23.16
N THR A 145 19.22 -16.33 21.98
CA THR A 145 17.80 -16.05 21.83
C THR A 145 17.06 -17.31 21.42
N LYS A 146 15.88 -17.54 22.00
CA LYS A 146 15.03 -18.71 21.68
C LYS A 146 14.72 -18.82 20.18
N HIS A 147 14.69 -17.67 19.49
CA HIS A 147 14.37 -17.54 18.07
C HIS A 147 15.61 -17.44 17.15
N TYR A 148 16.83 -17.63 17.66
CA TYR A 148 18.06 -17.41 16.86
C TYR A 148 18.07 -18.21 15.56
N ARG A 149 17.66 -19.49 15.61
CA ARG A 149 17.64 -20.37 14.43
C ARG A 149 16.62 -19.93 13.39
N ASP A 150 15.40 -19.63 13.84
CA ASP A 150 14.32 -19.19 12.96
C ASP A 150 14.66 -17.85 12.32
N ALA A 151 15.20 -16.91 13.12
CA ALA A 151 15.66 -15.62 12.65
C ALA A 151 16.78 -15.75 11.60
N LEU A 152 17.74 -16.65 11.82
CA LEU A 152 18.81 -16.89 10.87
C LEU A 152 18.29 -17.50 9.56
N ALA A 153 17.36 -18.45 9.64
CA ALA A 153 16.74 -19.04 8.45
C ALA A 153 16.04 -17.96 7.60
N ARG A 154 15.25 -17.08 8.24
CA ARG A 154 14.61 -15.94 7.57
C ARG A 154 15.63 -14.96 6.99
N TYR A 155 16.65 -14.62 7.77
CA TYR A 155 17.70 -13.69 7.36
C TYR A 155 18.46 -14.19 6.13
N LEU A 156 18.78 -15.49 6.06
CA LEU A 156 19.45 -16.08 4.90
C LEU A 156 18.57 -16.06 3.65
N GLU A 157 17.28 -16.39 3.79
CA GLU A 157 16.35 -16.34 2.67
C GLU A 157 16.24 -14.92 2.12
N ILE A 158 16.10 -13.93 3.01
CA ILE A 158 16.08 -12.51 2.64
C ILE A 158 17.39 -12.11 1.97
N ALA A 159 18.54 -12.46 2.54
CA ALA A 159 19.85 -12.13 1.99
C ALA A 159 20.05 -12.70 0.58
N GLY A 160 19.53 -13.92 0.32
CA GLY A 160 19.54 -14.56 -0.99
C GLY A 160 18.62 -13.87 -2.01
N ARG A 161 17.49 -13.29 -1.56
CA ARG A 161 16.57 -12.51 -2.41
C ARG A 161 17.15 -11.13 -2.75
N LEU A 162 17.71 -10.45 -1.75
CA LEU A 162 18.29 -9.11 -1.89
C LEU A 162 19.71 -9.10 -2.48
N ASN A 163 20.30 -10.29 -2.71
CA ASN A 163 21.69 -10.46 -3.15
C ASN A 163 22.72 -9.74 -2.24
N GLN A 164 22.43 -9.68 -0.93
CA GLN A 164 23.26 -9.00 0.08
C GLN A 164 24.01 -10.03 0.91
N LEU A 165 25.21 -10.38 0.44
CA LEU A 165 25.88 -11.62 0.80
C LEU A 165 27.01 -11.46 1.83
N SER A 166 27.08 -10.35 2.56
CA SER A 166 28.17 -10.08 3.51
C SER A 166 27.84 -10.48 4.96
N GLY A 167 28.85 -10.97 5.70
CA GLY A 167 28.77 -11.21 7.15
C GLY A 167 28.00 -12.46 7.60
N ILE A 168 27.53 -13.29 6.67
CA ILE A 168 26.69 -14.48 6.97
C ILE A 168 27.47 -15.62 7.63
N ASP A 169 28.73 -15.82 7.23
CA ASP A 169 29.58 -16.92 7.72
C ASP A 169 29.69 -16.88 9.25
N GLU A 170 29.77 -15.70 9.87
CA GLU A 170 29.86 -15.52 11.31
C GLU A 170 28.58 -15.99 12.04
N TYR A 171 27.41 -15.64 11.52
CA TYR A 171 26.13 -16.07 12.10
C TYR A 171 25.92 -17.59 11.99
N MET A 172 26.41 -18.20 10.91
CA MET A 172 26.36 -19.65 10.69
C MET A 172 27.28 -20.41 11.65
N GLU A 173 28.51 -19.94 11.84
CA GLU A 173 29.44 -20.54 12.82
C GLU A 173 28.91 -20.42 14.25
N ARG A 174 28.25 -19.31 14.57
CA ARG A 174 27.54 -19.16 15.84
C ARG A 174 26.37 -20.13 15.97
N ALA A 175 25.56 -20.31 14.92
CA ALA A 175 24.46 -21.27 14.90
C ALA A 175 24.95 -22.71 15.13
N ARG A 176 26.09 -23.09 14.54
CA ARG A 176 26.73 -24.40 14.73
C ARG A 176 27.15 -24.61 16.18
N ARG A 177 27.79 -23.62 16.79
CA ARG A 177 28.17 -23.65 18.21
C ARG A 177 26.97 -23.82 19.15
N LEU A 178 25.88 -23.08 18.89
CA LEU A 178 24.64 -23.18 19.66
C LEU A 178 23.90 -24.52 19.47
N SER A 179 24.20 -25.26 18.40
CA SER A 179 23.49 -26.49 18.03
C SER A 179 24.32 -27.75 18.20
N GLY A 180 25.42 -27.68 18.97
CA GLY A 180 26.28 -28.85 19.20
C GLY A 180 27.00 -29.36 17.94
N GLY A 181 27.16 -28.49 16.93
CA GLY A 181 27.88 -28.78 15.69
C GLY A 181 27.01 -29.21 14.51
N GLN A 182 25.74 -29.57 14.71
CA GLN A 182 24.82 -29.95 13.63
C GLN A 182 23.69 -28.92 13.47
N LEU A 183 23.46 -28.47 12.24
CA LEU A 183 22.38 -27.55 11.93
C LEU A 183 21.17 -28.30 11.35
N PRO A 184 19.95 -27.73 11.47
CA PRO A 184 18.79 -28.26 10.77
C PRO A 184 19.03 -28.32 9.24
N PRO A 185 18.59 -29.39 8.54
CA PRO A 185 18.79 -29.53 7.09
C PRO A 185 18.24 -28.35 6.28
N GLU A 186 17.15 -27.73 6.73
CA GLU A 186 16.56 -26.53 6.11
C GLU A 186 17.55 -25.37 6.06
N LEU A 187 18.24 -25.13 7.18
CA LEU A 187 19.18 -24.03 7.32
C LEU A 187 20.45 -24.29 6.52
N GLU A 188 20.95 -25.53 6.55
CA GLU A 188 22.11 -25.94 5.74
C GLU A 188 21.81 -25.83 4.24
N TYR A 189 20.61 -26.22 3.80
CA TYR A 189 20.21 -26.13 2.40
C TYR A 189 20.13 -24.68 1.92
N VAL A 190 19.54 -23.78 2.70
CA VAL A 190 19.47 -22.35 2.36
C VAL A 190 20.87 -21.75 2.31
N TYR A 191 21.75 -22.08 3.28
CA TYR A 191 23.15 -21.65 3.27
C TYR A 191 23.93 -22.19 2.06
N ALA A 192 23.71 -23.44 1.67
CA ALA A 192 24.35 -24.03 0.49
C ALA A 192 23.92 -23.33 -0.81
N LYS A 193 22.62 -23.02 -0.96
CA LYS A 193 22.12 -22.20 -2.08
C LYS A 193 22.71 -20.80 -2.09
N TRP A 194 22.88 -20.21 -0.91
CA TRP A 194 23.53 -18.91 -0.77
C TRP A 194 25.00 -18.95 -1.22
N LEU A 195 25.78 -19.95 -0.76
CA LEU A 195 27.16 -20.15 -1.21
C LEU A 195 27.24 -20.32 -2.73
N PHE A 196 26.32 -21.06 -3.34
CA PHE A 196 26.25 -21.25 -4.79
C PHE A 196 26.12 -19.92 -5.55
N LYS A 197 25.34 -18.97 -5.01
CA LYS A 197 25.09 -17.65 -5.62
C LYS A 197 26.14 -16.59 -5.27
N ARG A 198 27.10 -16.85 -4.38
CA ARG A 198 28.13 -15.87 -4.02
C ARG A 198 28.93 -15.43 -5.25
N THR A 199 29.03 -14.14 -5.50
CA THR A 199 29.88 -13.58 -6.57
C THR A 199 31.16 -12.94 -6.04
N ASP A 200 31.25 -12.74 -4.71
CA ASP A 200 32.40 -12.16 -4.02
C ASP A 200 33.57 -13.13 -3.86
N LEU A 201 33.30 -14.45 -3.87
CA LEU A 201 34.34 -15.48 -3.79
C LEU A 201 34.95 -15.83 -5.15
N PRO A 202 36.25 -16.16 -5.19
CA PRO A 202 36.85 -16.83 -6.34
C PRO A 202 36.07 -18.10 -6.70
N GLU A 203 35.90 -18.33 -8.00
CA GLU A 203 35.02 -19.40 -8.50
C GLU A 203 35.39 -20.80 -7.95
N ALA A 204 36.70 -21.09 -7.84
CA ALA A 204 37.19 -22.35 -7.31
C ALA A 204 36.82 -22.57 -5.83
N GLU A 205 37.01 -21.54 -5.00
CA GLU A 205 36.68 -21.59 -3.57
C GLU A 205 35.17 -21.70 -3.36
N ARG A 206 34.40 -20.93 -4.12
CA ARG A 206 32.93 -21.00 -4.13
C ARG A 206 32.46 -22.43 -4.41
N ARG A 207 32.91 -23.04 -5.52
CA ARG A 207 32.52 -24.41 -5.88
C ARG A 207 32.87 -25.42 -4.80
N GLN A 208 34.06 -25.31 -4.20
CA GLN A 208 34.49 -26.21 -3.13
C GLN A 208 33.59 -26.09 -1.89
N ARG A 209 33.34 -24.87 -1.41
CA ARG A 209 32.50 -24.63 -0.24
C ARG A 209 31.05 -25.03 -0.49
N THR A 210 30.50 -24.70 -1.66
CA THR A 210 29.14 -25.08 -2.04
C THR A 210 28.99 -26.60 -2.13
N ARG A 211 29.97 -27.31 -2.71
CA ARG A 211 29.99 -28.77 -2.76
C ARG A 211 30.00 -29.36 -1.34
N ALA A 212 30.86 -28.86 -0.46
CA ALA A 212 30.94 -29.32 0.92
C ALA A 212 29.63 -29.12 1.70
N ALA A 213 28.86 -28.07 1.39
CA ALA A 213 27.57 -27.79 2.03
C ALA A 213 26.43 -28.66 1.48
N PHE A 214 26.38 -28.97 0.19
CA PHE A 214 25.34 -29.82 -0.39
C PHE A 214 25.59 -31.33 -0.23
N GLN A 215 26.85 -31.76 -0.07
CA GLN A 215 27.21 -33.18 0.00
C GLN A 215 26.47 -33.94 1.12
N PRO A 216 26.43 -33.46 2.38
CA PRO A 216 25.74 -34.18 3.46
C PRO A 216 24.23 -34.31 3.18
N LEU A 217 23.62 -33.22 2.70
CA LEU A 217 22.19 -33.15 2.37
C LEU A 217 21.80 -34.11 1.25
N ALA A 218 22.64 -34.26 0.22
CA ALA A 218 22.41 -35.18 -0.88
C ALA A 218 22.59 -36.66 -0.50
N THR A 219 23.42 -36.95 0.50
CA THR A 219 23.69 -38.33 0.97
C THR A 219 22.73 -38.84 2.04
N THR A 220 21.97 -37.95 2.69
CA THR A 220 20.98 -38.34 3.71
C THR A 220 19.76 -38.98 3.03
N ALA A 221 19.63 -40.30 3.16
CA ALA A 221 18.55 -41.07 2.55
C ALA A 221 17.18 -40.62 3.08
N GLY A 222 16.25 -40.29 2.17
CA GLY A 222 14.91 -39.82 2.54
C GLY A 222 14.87 -38.39 3.10
N GLY A 223 15.98 -37.65 3.01
CA GLY A 223 16.04 -36.25 3.44
C GLY A 223 15.20 -35.35 2.54
N ARG A 224 14.50 -34.37 3.13
CA ARG A 224 13.63 -33.42 2.41
C ARG A 224 14.31 -32.71 1.24
N PHE A 225 15.60 -32.39 1.38
CA PHE A 225 16.40 -31.66 0.38
C PHE A 225 17.37 -32.54 -0.40
N GLN A 226 17.24 -33.87 -0.29
CA GLN A 226 18.19 -34.82 -0.89
C GLN A 226 18.31 -34.60 -2.40
N ARG A 227 17.17 -34.58 -3.10
CA ARG A 227 17.10 -34.47 -4.56
C ARG A 227 17.56 -33.10 -5.05
N GLN A 228 17.09 -32.04 -4.40
CA GLN A 228 17.46 -30.67 -4.75
C GLN A 228 18.96 -30.44 -4.56
N SER A 229 19.54 -30.97 -3.48
CA SER A 229 20.98 -30.88 -3.21
C SER A 229 21.79 -31.67 -4.25
N ALA A 230 21.36 -32.88 -4.61
CA ALA A 230 21.98 -33.68 -5.66
C ALA A 230 21.96 -32.97 -7.02
N TYR A 231 20.87 -32.27 -7.36
CA TYR A 231 20.80 -31.46 -8.57
C TYR A 231 21.87 -30.35 -8.60
N PHE A 232 22.03 -29.61 -7.50
CA PHE A 232 23.07 -28.57 -7.40
C PHE A 232 24.49 -29.15 -7.47
N LEU A 233 24.74 -30.33 -6.90
CA LEU A 233 26.02 -31.04 -7.07
C LEU A 233 26.28 -31.40 -8.55
N GLY A 234 25.23 -31.80 -9.27
CA GLY A 234 25.28 -32.05 -10.71
C GLY A 234 25.70 -30.78 -11.46
N VAL A 235 25.05 -29.65 -11.18
CA VAL A 235 25.39 -28.34 -11.77
C VAL A 235 26.84 -27.93 -11.46
N LEU A 236 27.31 -28.14 -10.23
CA LEU A 236 28.70 -27.88 -9.86
C LEU A 236 29.69 -28.76 -10.63
N SER A 237 29.31 -29.98 -10.97
CA SER A 237 30.14 -30.89 -11.78
C SER A 237 30.20 -30.41 -13.24
N VAL A 238 29.09 -29.91 -13.79
CA VAL A 238 29.07 -29.24 -15.11
C VAL A 238 29.97 -28.00 -15.12
N GLN A 239 29.89 -27.14 -14.10
CA GLN A 239 30.75 -25.96 -13.98
C GLN A 239 32.24 -26.31 -13.84
N ALA A 240 32.56 -27.51 -13.34
CA ALA A 240 33.93 -28.01 -13.27
C ALA A 240 34.41 -28.66 -14.58
N GLY A 241 33.54 -28.77 -15.60
CA GLY A 241 33.83 -29.46 -16.86
C GLY A 241 33.76 -30.99 -16.78
N ASP A 242 33.35 -31.57 -15.64
CA ASP A 242 33.18 -33.01 -15.46
C ASP A 242 31.81 -33.46 -15.95
N TYR A 243 31.66 -33.54 -17.28
CA TYR A 243 30.39 -33.92 -17.91
C TYR A 243 30.00 -35.38 -17.61
N ALA A 244 30.97 -36.29 -17.52
CA ALA A 244 30.71 -37.70 -17.22
C ALA A 244 30.21 -37.87 -15.77
N GLY A 245 30.85 -37.23 -14.80
CA GLY A 245 30.41 -37.23 -13.41
C GLY A 245 29.06 -36.52 -13.22
N ALA A 246 28.80 -35.44 -13.97
CA ALA A 246 27.50 -34.77 -13.94
C ALA A 246 26.36 -35.67 -14.45
N VAL A 247 26.59 -36.43 -15.54
CA VAL A 247 25.62 -37.39 -16.07
C VAL A 247 25.22 -38.44 -15.02
N GLU A 248 26.18 -38.99 -14.28
CA GLU A 248 25.89 -39.96 -13.22
C GLU A 248 25.06 -39.36 -12.07
N GLN A 249 25.19 -38.05 -11.80
CA GLN A 249 24.43 -37.35 -10.77
C GLN A 249 23.01 -36.96 -11.23
N PHE A 250 22.82 -36.60 -12.50
CA PHE A 250 21.50 -36.23 -13.03
C PHE A 250 20.63 -37.43 -13.42
N ARG A 251 21.22 -38.56 -13.82
CA ARG A 251 20.49 -39.76 -14.23
C ARG A 251 19.45 -40.27 -13.21
N PRO A 252 19.77 -40.45 -11.90
CA PRO A 252 18.77 -40.88 -10.93
C PRO A 252 17.65 -39.85 -10.76
N LEU A 253 17.97 -38.55 -10.81
CA LEU A 253 16.98 -37.47 -10.65
C LEU A 253 15.97 -37.42 -11.80
N ALA A 254 16.40 -37.73 -13.02
CA ALA A 254 15.53 -37.80 -14.19
C ALA A 254 14.70 -39.09 -14.27
N ALA A 255 15.12 -40.16 -13.58
CA ALA A 255 14.48 -41.48 -13.66
C ALA A 255 13.34 -41.69 -12.64
N GLU A 256 13.38 -41.02 -11.49
CA GLU A 256 12.40 -41.24 -10.42
C GLU A 256 10.97 -40.80 -10.78
N GLU A 257 9.96 -41.47 -10.21
CA GLU A 257 8.56 -41.03 -10.27
C GLU A 257 8.32 -39.89 -9.26
N ALA A 258 7.69 -38.82 -9.71
CA ALA A 258 7.39 -37.66 -8.88
C ALA A 258 5.87 -37.54 -8.68
N GLN A 259 5.44 -37.55 -7.42
CA GLN A 259 4.04 -37.31 -7.04
C GLN A 259 3.78 -35.84 -6.69
N GLU A 260 4.83 -35.11 -6.28
CA GLU A 260 4.75 -33.71 -5.88
C GLU A 260 5.13 -32.76 -7.05
N PRO A 261 4.42 -31.63 -7.24
CA PRO A 261 4.70 -30.69 -8.33
C PRO A 261 6.13 -30.13 -8.34
N GLU A 262 6.70 -29.84 -7.16
CA GLU A 262 8.08 -29.32 -7.06
C GLU A 262 9.13 -30.34 -7.52
N ILE A 263 8.89 -31.62 -7.20
CA ILE A 263 9.78 -32.72 -7.57
C ILE A 263 9.64 -33.04 -9.05
N GLN A 264 8.43 -32.90 -9.59
CA GLN A 264 8.17 -33.02 -11.01
C GLN A 264 8.92 -31.93 -11.81
N ARG A 265 8.90 -30.67 -11.37
CA ARG A 265 9.71 -29.59 -11.98
C ARG A 265 11.21 -29.89 -11.90
N LEU A 266 11.70 -30.41 -10.78
CA LEU A 266 13.11 -30.78 -10.62
C LEU A 266 13.50 -31.90 -11.60
N LYS A 267 12.64 -32.90 -11.77
CA LYS A 267 12.83 -33.99 -12.73
C LYS A 267 12.91 -33.47 -14.16
N GLU A 268 12.05 -32.52 -14.53
CA GLU A 268 12.04 -31.89 -15.86
C GLU A 268 13.34 -31.12 -16.11
N LEU A 269 13.79 -30.31 -15.13
CA LEU A 269 15.08 -29.61 -15.19
C LEU A 269 16.27 -30.58 -15.26
N ALA A 270 16.23 -31.68 -14.52
CA ALA A 270 17.25 -32.72 -14.55
C ALA A 270 17.28 -33.42 -15.92
N SER A 271 16.12 -33.68 -16.53
CA SER A 271 15.99 -34.28 -17.86
C SER A 271 16.53 -33.35 -18.94
N LEU A 272 16.21 -32.06 -18.87
CA LEU A 272 16.76 -31.03 -19.77
C LEU A 272 18.29 -30.94 -19.64
N SER A 273 18.80 -30.87 -18.40
CA SER A 273 20.25 -30.78 -18.13
C SER A 273 20.99 -32.04 -18.58
N LEU A 274 20.40 -33.21 -18.36
CA LEU A 274 20.96 -34.49 -18.79
C LEU A 274 20.99 -34.59 -20.32
N GLY A 275 19.92 -34.16 -21.02
CA GLY A 275 19.90 -34.08 -22.48
C GLY A 275 21.02 -33.22 -23.05
N ARG A 276 21.26 -32.04 -22.44
CA ARG A 276 22.36 -31.14 -22.84
C ARG A 276 23.72 -31.79 -22.66
N LEU A 277 23.95 -32.43 -21.52
CA LEU A 277 25.21 -33.13 -21.26
C LEU A 277 25.45 -34.30 -22.21
N LEU A 278 24.41 -35.07 -22.53
CA LEU A 278 24.50 -36.16 -23.49
C LEU A 278 24.77 -35.66 -24.91
N TYR A 279 24.19 -34.52 -25.29
CA TYR A 279 24.49 -33.85 -26.57
C TYR A 279 25.96 -33.43 -26.68
N GLU A 280 26.53 -32.86 -25.62
CA GLU A 280 27.95 -32.50 -25.54
C GLU A 280 28.87 -33.72 -25.62
N LEU A 281 28.49 -34.82 -24.96
CA LEU A 281 29.20 -36.10 -25.02
C LEU A 281 29.00 -36.88 -26.33
N GLY A 282 28.19 -36.35 -27.26
CA GLY A 282 27.90 -36.99 -28.55
C GLY A 282 26.94 -38.19 -28.48
N ARG A 283 26.30 -38.42 -27.34
CA ARG A 283 25.31 -39.49 -27.13
C ARG A 283 23.92 -39.01 -27.55
N LEU A 284 23.75 -38.82 -28.86
CA LEU A 284 22.61 -38.08 -29.44
C LEU A 284 21.25 -38.77 -29.24
N ASP A 285 21.17 -40.10 -29.36
CA ASP A 285 19.92 -40.83 -29.19
C ASP A 285 19.41 -40.75 -27.74
N GLU A 286 20.31 -40.93 -26.78
CA GLU A 286 19.97 -40.80 -25.36
C GLU A 286 19.56 -39.37 -25.00
N ALA A 287 20.14 -38.35 -25.66
CA ALA A 287 19.75 -36.96 -25.48
C ALA A 287 18.29 -36.72 -25.93
N LEU A 288 17.89 -37.26 -27.10
CA LEU A 288 16.51 -37.20 -27.58
C LEU A 288 15.54 -37.88 -26.62
N ASP A 289 15.90 -39.04 -26.09
CA ASP A 289 15.08 -39.76 -25.11
C ASP A 289 14.83 -38.93 -23.85
N GLN A 290 15.82 -38.15 -23.39
CA GLN A 290 15.63 -37.28 -22.22
C GLN A 290 14.76 -36.07 -22.53
N TYR A 291 14.97 -35.41 -23.67
CA TYR A 291 14.13 -34.28 -24.06
C TYR A 291 12.67 -34.69 -24.29
N ALA A 292 12.43 -35.86 -24.89
CA ALA A 292 11.09 -36.39 -25.12
C ALA A 292 10.31 -36.73 -23.83
N ARG A 293 11.00 -36.86 -22.68
CA ARG A 293 10.36 -37.07 -21.37
C ARG A 293 9.77 -35.80 -20.77
N ILE A 294 10.11 -34.62 -21.31
CA ILE A 294 9.60 -33.34 -20.81
C ILE A 294 8.15 -33.18 -21.30
N PRO A 295 7.17 -33.02 -20.39
CA PRO A 295 5.76 -32.95 -20.76
C PRO A 295 5.42 -31.60 -21.42
N ARG A 296 4.39 -31.59 -22.28
CA ARG A 296 3.95 -30.40 -23.02
C ARG A 296 3.55 -29.20 -22.13
N GLY A 297 3.10 -29.47 -20.91
CA GLY A 297 2.73 -28.43 -19.94
C GLY A 297 3.91 -27.88 -19.13
N SER A 298 5.13 -28.37 -19.35
CA SER A 298 6.33 -27.88 -18.67
C SER A 298 6.76 -26.52 -19.22
N GLU A 299 7.26 -25.66 -18.34
CA GLU A 299 7.92 -24.40 -18.71
C GLU A 299 9.16 -24.65 -19.59
N SER A 300 9.83 -25.80 -19.44
CA SER A 300 11.02 -26.19 -20.21
C SER A 300 10.70 -26.89 -21.54
N PHE A 301 9.41 -27.06 -21.89
CA PHE A 301 9.03 -27.80 -23.09
C PHE A 301 9.51 -27.12 -24.38
N VAL A 302 9.36 -25.79 -24.47
CA VAL A 302 9.82 -25.00 -25.63
C VAL A 302 11.33 -25.12 -25.82
N ASP A 303 12.09 -25.01 -24.73
CA ASP A 303 13.55 -25.19 -24.75
C ASP A 303 13.91 -26.60 -25.21
N SER A 304 13.21 -27.63 -24.72
CA SER A 304 13.47 -29.02 -25.10
C SER A 304 13.29 -29.25 -26.61
N LEU A 305 12.28 -28.64 -27.24
CA LEU A 305 12.04 -28.76 -28.67
C LEU A 305 13.16 -28.11 -29.50
N TYR A 306 13.66 -26.96 -29.03
CA TYR A 306 14.77 -26.28 -29.67
C TYR A 306 16.04 -27.13 -29.62
N GLU A 307 16.34 -27.70 -28.45
CA GLU A 307 17.51 -28.56 -28.25
C GLU A 307 17.38 -29.88 -29.04
N MET A 308 16.18 -30.46 -29.12
CA MET A 308 15.89 -31.62 -29.98
C MET A 308 16.16 -31.32 -31.45
N ALA A 309 15.79 -30.13 -31.94
CA ALA A 309 16.09 -29.72 -33.30
C ALA A 309 17.60 -29.74 -33.57
N TRP A 310 18.42 -29.19 -32.66
CA TRP A 310 19.88 -29.22 -32.77
C TRP A 310 20.48 -30.62 -32.68
N VAL A 311 19.90 -31.51 -31.88
CA VAL A 311 20.32 -32.92 -31.84
C VAL A 311 20.08 -33.58 -33.19
N HIS A 312 18.91 -33.39 -33.80
CA HIS A 312 18.60 -33.90 -35.14
C HIS A 312 19.49 -33.28 -36.23
N VAL A 313 19.80 -31.98 -36.15
CA VAL A 313 20.78 -31.32 -37.04
C VAL A 313 22.13 -32.03 -36.97
N LYS A 314 22.62 -32.32 -35.75
CA LYS A 314 23.91 -33.00 -35.54
C LYS A 314 23.91 -34.44 -36.04
N LYS A 315 22.75 -35.11 -36.05
CA LYS A 315 22.55 -36.44 -36.67
C LYS A 315 22.44 -36.40 -38.20
N GLY A 316 22.14 -35.24 -38.79
CA GLY A 316 21.83 -35.09 -40.21
C GLY A 316 20.36 -35.34 -40.57
N ASP A 317 19.49 -35.54 -39.57
CA ASP A 317 18.06 -35.81 -39.76
C ASP A 317 17.26 -34.51 -39.92
N PHE A 318 17.47 -33.79 -41.03
CA PHE A 318 16.94 -32.43 -41.21
C PHE A 318 15.40 -32.34 -41.22
N GLU A 319 14.67 -33.37 -41.68
CA GLU A 319 13.20 -33.38 -41.61
C GLU A 319 12.68 -33.44 -40.17
N GLN A 320 13.30 -34.25 -39.31
CA GLN A 320 12.91 -34.32 -37.90
C GLN A 320 13.30 -33.05 -37.14
N ALA A 321 14.47 -32.47 -37.47
CA ALA A 321 14.85 -31.16 -36.95
C ALA A 321 13.81 -30.09 -37.31
N LYS A 322 13.33 -30.08 -38.56
CA LYS A 322 12.32 -29.13 -39.02
C LYS A 322 11.00 -29.32 -38.28
N ASN A 323 10.54 -30.57 -38.12
CA ASN A 323 9.33 -30.88 -37.37
C ASN A 323 9.41 -30.36 -35.93
N ALA A 324 10.55 -30.50 -35.26
CA ALA A 324 10.76 -29.97 -33.92
C ALA A 324 10.65 -28.43 -33.87
N THR A 325 11.23 -27.72 -34.86
CA THR A 325 11.06 -26.26 -34.99
C THR A 325 9.63 -25.85 -35.30
N ASP A 326 8.90 -26.61 -36.13
CA ASP A 326 7.50 -26.34 -36.47
C ASP A 326 6.60 -26.42 -35.22
N ILE A 327 6.80 -27.46 -34.40
CA ILE A 327 6.06 -27.65 -33.14
C ILE A 327 6.40 -26.53 -32.15
N LEU A 328 7.68 -26.14 -32.04
CA LEU A 328 8.11 -25.05 -31.18
C LEU A 328 7.39 -23.75 -31.53
N LEU A 329 7.41 -23.37 -32.82
CA LEU A 329 6.80 -22.14 -33.31
C LEU A 329 5.27 -22.15 -33.21
N LEU A 330 4.65 -23.34 -33.18
CA LEU A 330 3.22 -23.50 -32.93
C LEU A 330 2.84 -23.34 -31.45
N VAL A 331 3.63 -23.93 -30.55
CA VAL A 331 3.32 -23.99 -29.11
C VAL A 331 3.82 -22.74 -28.36
N GLY A 332 4.93 -22.16 -28.80
CA GLY A 332 5.55 -20.99 -28.17
C GLY A 332 5.98 -19.93 -29.20
N PRO A 333 5.05 -19.34 -29.98
CA PRO A 333 5.38 -18.31 -30.98
C PRO A 333 6.00 -17.05 -30.35
N GLU A 334 5.64 -16.74 -29.11
CA GLU A 334 6.12 -15.57 -28.35
C GLU A 334 7.31 -15.92 -27.41
N ALA A 335 7.83 -17.14 -27.47
CA ALA A 335 8.95 -17.53 -26.61
C ALA A 335 10.22 -16.75 -27.01
N PRO A 336 11.10 -16.38 -26.07
CA PRO A 336 12.34 -15.66 -26.37
C PRO A 336 13.23 -16.34 -27.42
N ILE A 337 13.15 -17.67 -27.53
CA ILE A 337 13.91 -18.51 -28.47
C ILE A 337 13.23 -18.70 -29.83
N ALA A 338 11.96 -18.31 -29.98
CA ALA A 338 11.20 -18.46 -31.22
C ALA A 338 11.85 -17.79 -32.45
N PRO A 339 12.45 -16.59 -32.36
CA PRO A 339 13.13 -15.98 -33.51
C PRO A 339 14.31 -16.84 -34.00
N ASP A 340 15.12 -17.35 -33.08
CA ASP A 340 16.26 -18.23 -33.40
C ASP A 340 15.78 -19.59 -33.93
N ALA A 341 14.65 -20.10 -33.44
CA ALA A 341 14.00 -21.30 -33.97
C ALA A 341 13.50 -21.09 -35.41
N ARG A 342 12.95 -19.91 -35.72
CA ARG A 342 12.50 -19.57 -37.08
C ARG A 342 13.67 -19.42 -38.06
N LEU A 343 14.79 -18.85 -37.61
CA LEU A 343 16.03 -18.87 -38.38
C LEU A 343 16.51 -20.30 -38.64
N LEU A 344 16.54 -21.16 -37.61
CA LEU A 344 16.93 -22.56 -37.75
C LEU A 344 16.02 -23.29 -38.75
N GLN A 345 14.71 -23.06 -38.70
CA GLN A 345 13.73 -23.60 -39.66
C GLN A 345 14.10 -23.23 -41.11
N GLY A 346 14.44 -21.96 -41.37
CA GLY A 346 14.90 -21.49 -42.68
C GLY A 346 16.17 -22.21 -43.16
N HIS A 347 17.14 -22.41 -42.26
CA HIS A 347 18.37 -23.15 -42.57
C HIS A 347 18.08 -24.64 -42.88
N LEU A 348 17.15 -25.24 -42.14
CA LEU A 348 16.74 -26.63 -42.36
C LEU A 348 16.00 -26.79 -43.69
N GLN A 349 15.10 -25.87 -44.05
CA GLN A 349 14.44 -25.86 -45.37
C GLN A 349 15.46 -25.73 -46.51
N LEU A 350 16.48 -24.88 -46.35
CA LEU A 350 17.59 -24.79 -47.30
C LEU A 350 18.33 -26.13 -47.44
N LYS A 351 18.68 -26.80 -46.32
CA LYS A 351 19.33 -28.12 -46.34
C LYS A 351 18.46 -29.22 -46.97
N LEU A 352 17.14 -29.06 -46.90
CA LEU A 352 16.16 -29.95 -47.53
C LEU A 352 15.85 -29.57 -49.00
N HIS A 353 16.58 -28.61 -49.58
CA HIS A 353 16.36 -28.07 -50.92
C HIS A 353 14.95 -27.47 -51.15
N LYS A 354 14.24 -27.11 -50.07
CA LYS A 354 12.93 -26.43 -50.08
C LYS A 354 13.13 -24.92 -50.22
N TYR A 355 13.65 -24.50 -51.38
CA TYR A 355 14.14 -23.13 -51.60
C TYR A 355 13.08 -22.04 -51.45
N ASP A 356 11.87 -22.26 -51.96
CA ASP A 356 10.81 -21.25 -51.91
C ASP A 356 10.30 -21.08 -50.47
N GLU A 357 10.19 -22.18 -49.70
CA GLU A 357 9.86 -22.13 -48.27
C GLU A 357 10.95 -21.41 -47.45
N ALA A 358 12.23 -21.77 -47.68
CA ALA A 358 13.35 -21.14 -47.00
C ALA A 358 13.41 -19.62 -47.24
N THR A 359 13.14 -19.21 -48.49
CA THR A 359 13.08 -17.79 -48.87
C THR A 359 11.98 -17.07 -48.09
N ALA A 360 10.76 -17.62 -48.08
CA ALA A 360 9.63 -17.04 -47.37
C ALA A 360 9.90 -16.92 -45.86
N THR A 361 10.48 -17.95 -45.24
CA THR A 361 10.82 -17.94 -43.81
C THR A 361 11.85 -16.86 -43.47
N TYR A 362 12.91 -16.69 -44.27
CA TYR A 362 13.88 -15.62 -44.05
C TYR A 362 13.29 -14.22 -44.29
N GLU A 363 12.49 -14.04 -45.35
CA GLU A 363 11.81 -12.77 -45.63
C GLU A 363 10.88 -12.36 -44.49
N GLU A 364 10.19 -13.31 -43.86
CA GLU A 364 9.35 -13.05 -42.70
C GLU A 364 10.16 -12.58 -41.49
N VAL A 365 11.31 -13.20 -41.20
CA VAL A 365 12.22 -12.76 -40.13
C VAL A 365 12.70 -11.33 -40.41
N VAL A 366 13.12 -11.04 -41.64
CA VAL A 366 13.53 -9.68 -42.04
C VAL A 366 12.37 -8.70 -41.89
N GLY A 367 11.19 -9.03 -42.41
CA GLY A 367 10.01 -8.17 -42.37
C GLY A 367 9.51 -7.88 -40.95
N THR A 368 9.70 -8.81 -40.02
CA THR A 368 9.27 -8.67 -38.62
C THR A 368 10.26 -7.83 -37.81
N TYR A 369 11.57 -8.15 -37.86
CA TYR A 369 12.55 -7.54 -36.94
C TYR A 369 13.24 -6.29 -37.51
N LYS A 370 13.33 -6.13 -38.83
CA LYS A 370 13.99 -4.96 -39.45
C LYS A 370 13.29 -3.64 -39.13
N PRO A 371 11.95 -3.50 -39.23
CA PRO A 371 11.28 -2.24 -38.90
C PRO A 371 11.50 -1.85 -37.43
N VAL A 372 11.45 -2.81 -36.52
CA VAL A 372 11.67 -2.55 -35.08
C VAL A 372 13.12 -2.17 -34.82
N ARG A 373 14.10 -2.86 -35.42
CA ARG A 373 15.51 -2.48 -35.37
C ARG A 373 15.71 -1.04 -35.86
N ASP A 374 15.13 -0.68 -36.99
CA ASP A 374 15.28 0.65 -37.59
C ASP A 374 14.65 1.75 -36.72
N GLN A 375 13.54 1.45 -36.04
CA GLN A 375 12.97 2.32 -35.01
C GLN A 375 13.93 2.50 -33.83
N LEU A 376 14.49 1.41 -33.29
CA LEU A 376 15.48 1.47 -32.20
C LEU A 376 16.74 2.24 -32.63
N ASP A 377 17.19 2.07 -33.88
CA ASP A 377 18.31 2.83 -34.45
C ASP A 377 18.00 4.33 -34.55
N ALA A 378 16.80 4.71 -34.98
CA ALA A 378 16.39 6.11 -35.04
C ALA A 378 16.32 6.74 -33.64
N LEU A 379 15.83 5.99 -32.65
CA LEU A 379 15.80 6.41 -31.25
C LEU A 379 17.20 6.66 -30.69
N LEU A 380 18.15 5.74 -30.93
CA LEU A 380 19.54 5.85 -30.48
C LEU A 380 20.32 6.96 -31.22
N LYS A 381 20.05 7.20 -32.50
CA LYS A 381 20.71 8.28 -33.27
C LYS A 381 20.30 9.67 -32.81
N THR A 382 19.04 9.83 -32.44
CA THR A 382 18.48 11.13 -32.02
C THR A 382 19.01 11.57 -30.66
N ASN A 383 19.40 10.61 -29.81
CA ASN A 383 19.84 10.90 -28.45
C ASN A 383 21.12 10.12 -28.10
N GLN A 384 22.26 10.80 -28.23
CA GLN A 384 23.58 10.24 -27.95
C GLN A 384 23.88 10.14 -26.44
N ASP A 385 23.17 10.90 -25.61
CA ASP A 385 23.31 10.87 -24.15
C ASP A 385 22.16 10.05 -23.53
N PRO A 386 22.47 8.92 -22.86
CA PRO A 386 21.50 8.06 -22.18
C PRO A 386 20.62 8.79 -21.16
N VAL A 387 21.21 9.72 -20.41
CA VAL A 387 20.53 10.42 -19.29
C VAL A 387 19.62 11.51 -19.83
N ALA A 388 20.15 12.36 -20.72
CA ALA A 388 19.34 13.41 -21.35
C ALA A 388 18.22 12.85 -22.24
N TYR A 389 18.39 11.65 -22.81
CA TYR A 389 17.34 10.92 -23.51
C TYR A 389 16.21 10.53 -22.57
N PHE A 390 16.55 9.87 -21.46
CA PHE A 390 15.61 9.37 -20.48
C PHE A 390 14.85 10.53 -19.81
N ASP A 391 15.54 11.61 -19.46
CA ASP A 391 14.92 12.82 -18.90
C ASP A 391 13.90 13.46 -19.86
N LYS A 392 14.21 13.53 -21.16
CA LYS A 392 13.27 14.05 -22.18
C LYS A 392 12.04 13.16 -22.35
N LEU A 393 12.18 11.85 -22.18
CA LEU A 393 11.07 10.90 -22.27
C LEU A 393 10.17 10.97 -21.05
N LEU A 394 10.75 11.07 -19.85
CA LEU A 394 10.00 11.25 -18.59
C LEU A 394 9.24 12.58 -18.56
N ALA A 395 9.84 13.64 -19.09
CA ALA A 395 9.20 14.95 -19.20
C ALA A 395 7.95 14.94 -20.10
N ARG A 396 7.81 13.95 -21.01
CA ARG A 396 6.62 13.78 -21.87
C ARG A 396 5.51 12.95 -21.21
N ASN A 397 5.84 12.04 -20.29
CA ASN A 397 4.88 11.09 -19.67
C ASN A 397 4.50 11.48 -18.22
N GLU A 398 4.20 12.76 -17.99
CA GLU A 398 3.76 13.30 -16.68
C GLU A 398 4.71 12.96 -15.49
N GLY A 399 5.99 12.68 -15.76
CA GLY A 399 6.97 12.38 -14.72
C GLY A 399 6.84 10.98 -14.09
N THR A 400 6.02 10.09 -14.67
CA THR A 400 5.98 8.68 -14.28
C THR A 400 7.16 7.93 -14.88
N LEU A 401 7.86 7.15 -14.05
CA LEU A 401 9.16 6.57 -14.39
C LEU A 401 9.09 5.28 -15.21
N ASP A 402 8.02 5.02 -15.97
CA ASP A 402 7.73 3.68 -16.48
C ASP A 402 8.57 3.28 -17.72
N VAL A 403 9.58 2.43 -17.50
CA VAL A 403 10.45 1.84 -18.52
C VAL A 403 9.67 1.06 -19.59
N THR A 404 8.51 0.51 -19.26
CA THR A 404 7.73 -0.33 -20.18
C THR A 404 7.05 0.47 -21.29
N THR A 405 6.80 1.76 -21.05
CA THR A 405 6.23 2.68 -22.05
C THR A 405 7.24 3.18 -23.08
N LEU A 406 8.54 2.91 -22.86
CA LEU A 406 9.64 3.49 -23.63
C LEU A 406 10.09 2.64 -24.83
N LEU A 407 9.74 1.35 -24.83
CA LEU A 407 10.13 0.39 -25.86
C LEU A 407 8.92 -0.01 -26.71
N PRO A 408 9.09 -0.23 -28.03
CA PRO A 408 8.09 -0.94 -28.82
C PRO A 408 7.72 -2.26 -28.13
N PRO A 409 6.44 -2.70 -28.13
CA PRO A 409 6.00 -3.88 -27.39
C PRO A 409 6.84 -5.14 -27.67
N MET A 410 7.25 -5.32 -28.93
CA MET A 410 8.13 -6.42 -29.33
C MET A 410 9.52 -6.31 -28.69
N ALA A 411 10.13 -5.12 -28.62
CA ALA A 411 11.43 -4.92 -27.99
C ALA A 411 11.36 -5.09 -26.46
N LEU A 412 10.21 -4.78 -25.85
CA LEU A 412 10.01 -4.93 -24.41
C LEU A 412 10.12 -6.39 -23.98
N GLN A 413 9.54 -7.33 -24.73
CA GLN A 413 9.64 -8.77 -24.45
C GLN A 413 11.10 -9.25 -24.38
N PHE A 414 12.00 -8.72 -25.21
CA PHE A 414 13.43 -9.05 -25.17
C PHE A 414 14.18 -8.28 -24.07
N ALA A 415 13.77 -7.05 -23.79
CA ALA A 415 14.38 -6.24 -22.74
C ALA A 415 14.09 -6.81 -21.34
N THR A 416 12.89 -7.34 -21.09
CA THR A 416 12.49 -7.90 -19.79
C THR A 416 13.17 -9.22 -19.45
N THR A 417 13.75 -9.92 -20.43
CA THR A 417 14.60 -11.09 -20.15
C THR A 417 15.94 -10.71 -19.53
N GLN A 418 16.33 -9.43 -19.58
CA GLN A 418 17.55 -8.94 -18.97
C GLN A 418 17.33 -8.71 -17.46
N GLU A 419 18.22 -9.29 -16.65
CA GLU A 419 18.13 -9.22 -15.19
C GLU A 419 18.21 -7.77 -14.69
N GLU A 420 19.03 -6.94 -15.32
CA GLU A 420 19.23 -5.54 -14.96
C GLU A 420 17.97 -4.69 -15.16
N VAL A 421 17.22 -4.94 -16.24
CA VAL A 421 15.95 -4.26 -16.52
C VAL A 421 14.90 -4.65 -15.48
N THR A 422 14.83 -5.95 -15.15
CA THR A 422 13.91 -6.44 -14.11
C THR A 422 14.21 -5.79 -12.76
N LYS A 423 15.49 -5.67 -12.38
CA LYS A 423 15.91 -4.97 -11.16
C LYS A 423 15.60 -3.48 -11.20
N ALA A 424 15.78 -2.83 -12.35
CA ALA A 424 15.47 -1.41 -12.53
C ALA A 424 13.96 -1.13 -12.35
N VAL A 425 13.10 -1.97 -12.94
CA VAL A 425 11.63 -1.87 -12.76
C VAL A 425 11.22 -2.11 -11.32
N ALA A 426 11.80 -3.12 -10.64
CA ALA A 426 11.52 -3.38 -9.23
C ALA A 426 11.95 -2.20 -8.34
N MET A 427 13.15 -1.66 -8.56
CA MET A 427 13.64 -0.48 -7.84
C MET A 427 12.72 0.73 -8.03
N GLN A 428 12.19 0.93 -9.24
CA GLN A 428 11.22 1.98 -9.51
C GLN A 428 9.93 1.78 -8.69
N GLN A 429 9.35 0.57 -8.73
CA GLN A 429 8.15 0.25 -7.97
C GLN A 429 8.35 0.49 -6.47
N ASP A 430 9.51 0.12 -5.94
CA ASP A 430 9.87 0.37 -4.53
C ASP A 430 9.96 1.87 -4.21
N LEU A 431 10.49 2.70 -5.12
CA LEU A 431 10.57 4.16 -4.96
C LEU A 431 9.20 4.83 -5.03
N ASP A 432 8.37 4.43 -5.98
CA ASP A 432 7.00 4.93 -6.12
C ASP A 432 6.18 4.59 -4.87
N SER A 433 6.26 3.35 -4.39
CA SER A 433 5.62 2.92 -3.14
C SER A 433 6.16 3.67 -1.91
N SER A 434 7.47 3.93 -1.85
CA SER A 434 8.08 4.70 -0.75
C SER A 434 7.58 6.14 -0.73
N ARG A 435 7.45 6.77 -1.90
CA ARG A 435 6.93 8.13 -2.02
C ARG A 435 5.46 8.21 -1.61
N GLU A 436 4.63 7.31 -2.13
CA GLU A 436 3.22 7.21 -1.76
C GLU A 436 3.07 6.99 -0.25
N GLY A 437 3.84 6.06 0.32
CA GLY A 437 3.83 5.79 1.76
C GLY A 437 4.19 7.02 2.62
N VAL A 438 5.16 7.83 2.20
CA VAL A 438 5.52 9.09 2.89
C VAL A 438 4.39 10.12 2.80
N ASP A 439 3.79 10.29 1.62
CA ASP A 439 2.70 11.25 1.40
C ASP A 439 1.43 10.86 2.17
N GLU A 440 1.06 9.57 2.14
CA GLU A 440 -0.05 9.03 2.92
C GLU A 440 0.18 9.17 4.43
N SER A 441 1.38 8.83 4.91
CA SER A 441 1.74 8.97 6.33
C SER A 441 1.67 10.41 6.79
N LYS A 442 2.10 11.36 5.96
CA LYS A 442 1.99 12.80 6.23
C LYS A 442 0.53 13.26 6.29
N ALA A 443 -0.32 12.75 5.41
CA ALA A 443 -1.75 13.04 5.42
C ALA A 443 -2.42 12.49 6.70
N ILE A 444 -2.05 11.27 7.13
CA ILE A 444 -2.52 10.66 8.39
C ILE A 444 -2.06 11.49 9.59
N ALA A 445 -0.78 11.84 9.67
CA ALA A 445 -0.24 12.67 10.75
C ALA A 445 -0.99 14.02 10.86
N THR A 446 -1.22 14.68 9.73
CA THR A 446 -2.00 15.92 9.65
C THR A 446 -3.44 15.72 10.16
N ARG A 447 -4.09 14.62 9.76
CA ARG A 447 -5.44 14.28 10.22
C ARG A 447 -5.50 14.00 11.72
N ILE A 448 -4.49 13.35 12.29
CA ILE A 448 -4.40 13.09 13.74
C ILE A 448 -4.22 14.40 14.51
N LEU A 449 -3.28 15.26 14.10
CA LEU A 449 -3.04 16.56 14.75
C LEU A 449 -4.31 17.43 14.73
N ARG A 450 -4.96 17.48 13.57
CA ARG A 450 -6.23 18.17 13.40
C ARG A 450 -7.32 17.60 14.30
N ALA A 451 -7.45 16.26 14.37
CA ALA A 451 -8.43 15.64 15.26
C ALA A 451 -8.16 15.94 16.74
N LEU A 452 -6.89 16.01 17.17
CA LEU A 452 -6.51 16.38 18.54
C LEU A 452 -6.86 17.83 18.85
N ASP A 453 -6.56 18.75 17.93
CA ASP A 453 -6.81 20.18 18.11
C ASP A 453 -8.31 20.50 18.06
N GLU A 454 -9.08 19.85 17.18
CA GLU A 454 -10.50 20.16 16.98
C GLU A 454 -11.47 19.40 17.89
N ARG A 455 -11.15 18.15 18.26
CA ARG A 455 -12.11 17.24 18.92
C ARG A 455 -11.87 17.04 20.41
N GLY A 456 -10.69 17.42 20.93
CA GLY A 456 -10.35 17.42 22.36
C GLY A 456 -10.85 16.18 23.13
N LEU A 457 -11.91 16.36 23.92
CA LEU A 457 -12.57 15.30 24.71
C LEU A 457 -13.08 14.12 23.87
N GLN A 458 -13.55 14.34 22.64
CA GLN A 458 -14.13 13.28 21.80
C GLN A 458 -13.09 12.31 21.22
N VAL A 459 -11.80 12.66 21.29
CA VAL A 459 -10.71 11.74 20.92
C VAL A 459 -10.59 10.61 21.96
N PHE A 460 -11.11 10.83 23.17
CA PHE A 460 -11.03 9.90 24.30
C PHE A 460 -12.45 9.56 24.80
N PRO A 461 -13.14 8.57 24.20
CA PRO A 461 -14.54 8.25 24.53
C PRO A 461 -14.79 8.02 26.02
N GLU A 462 -13.87 7.34 26.72
CA GLU A 462 -13.97 7.11 28.17
C GLU A 462 -13.95 8.43 28.96
N LEU A 463 -13.08 9.38 28.60
CA LEU A 463 -13.00 10.68 29.28
C LEU A 463 -14.18 11.59 28.92
N GLN A 464 -14.68 11.48 27.68
CA GLN A 464 -15.89 12.16 27.24
C GLN A 464 -17.10 11.71 28.07
N GLU A 465 -17.26 10.40 28.30
CA GLU A 465 -18.35 9.87 29.12
C GLU A 465 -18.28 10.41 30.55
N GLY A 466 -17.11 10.36 31.17
CA GLY A 466 -16.89 10.93 32.50
C GLY A 466 -17.26 12.41 32.57
N TYR A 467 -16.89 13.19 31.56
CA TYR A 467 -17.19 14.62 31.48
C TYR A 467 -18.69 14.89 31.32
N GLN A 468 -19.37 14.18 30.43
CA GLN A 468 -20.82 14.32 30.21
C GLN A 468 -21.62 13.98 31.48
N ARG A 469 -21.22 12.94 32.21
CA ARG A 469 -21.83 12.58 33.50
C ARG A 469 -21.61 13.68 34.55
N ALA A 470 -20.41 14.25 34.65
CA ALA A 470 -20.15 15.38 35.54
C ALA A 470 -20.97 16.64 35.16
N ASP A 471 -21.13 16.90 33.87
CA ASP A 471 -21.92 18.02 33.35
C ASP A 471 -23.44 17.87 33.63
N ALA A 472 -23.94 16.64 33.56
CA ALA A 472 -25.31 16.31 33.94
C ALA A 472 -25.57 16.55 35.45
N VAL A 473 -24.60 16.22 36.30
CA VAL A 473 -24.65 16.54 37.74
C VAL A 473 -24.66 18.06 37.96
N ASP A 474 -23.80 18.83 37.28
CA ASP A 474 -23.83 20.30 37.42
C ASP A 474 -25.17 20.90 37.00
N SER A 475 -25.74 20.40 35.90
CA SER A 475 -27.07 20.81 35.43
C SER A 475 -28.17 20.49 36.45
N ALA A 476 -28.10 19.32 37.11
CA ALA A 476 -29.01 18.98 38.19
C ALA A 476 -28.88 19.93 39.38
N LEU A 477 -27.65 20.32 39.74
CA LEU A 477 -27.37 21.27 40.82
C LEU A 477 -27.88 22.69 40.51
N VAL A 478 -27.81 23.15 39.26
CA VAL A 478 -28.41 24.44 38.85
C VAL A 478 -29.94 24.41 39.04
N ARG A 479 -30.59 23.31 38.66
CA ARG A 479 -32.04 23.14 38.88
C ARG A 479 -32.39 23.10 40.36
N THR A 480 -31.60 22.39 41.17
CA THR A 480 -31.74 22.37 42.63
C THR A 480 -31.69 23.78 43.20
N GLU A 481 -30.69 24.59 42.82
CA GLU A 481 -30.57 25.97 43.28
C GLU A 481 -31.80 26.83 42.90
N GLN A 482 -32.29 26.68 41.67
CA GLN A 482 -33.52 27.34 41.26
C GLN A 482 -34.72 26.97 42.16
N TYR A 483 -34.87 25.69 42.51
CA TYR A 483 -35.95 25.26 43.39
C TYR A 483 -35.78 25.82 44.82
N LEU A 484 -34.56 25.87 45.35
CA LEU A 484 -34.29 26.43 46.68
C LEU A 484 -34.66 27.92 46.75
N VAL A 485 -34.27 28.70 45.74
CA VAL A 485 -34.63 30.13 45.61
C VAL A 485 -36.14 30.32 45.46
N GLN A 486 -36.84 29.44 44.73
CA GLN A 486 -38.30 29.47 44.62
C GLN A 486 -38.99 29.20 45.95
N VAL A 487 -38.52 28.20 46.71
CA VAL A 487 -39.08 27.89 48.05
C VAL A 487 -38.88 29.07 49.00
N GLU A 488 -37.71 29.71 49.02
CA GLU A 488 -37.47 30.92 49.81
C GLU A 488 -38.38 32.08 49.40
N GLY A 489 -38.50 32.34 48.10
CA GLY A 489 -39.37 33.39 47.56
C GLY A 489 -40.85 33.18 47.90
N ASP A 490 -41.30 31.93 47.96
CA ASP A 490 -42.67 31.57 48.32
C ASP A 490 -42.93 31.76 49.83
N VAL A 491 -41.97 31.40 50.69
CA VAL A 491 -42.04 31.62 52.14
C VAL A 491 -42.00 33.12 52.48
N LEU A 492 -41.20 33.91 51.75
CA LEU A 492 -40.97 35.33 52.04
C LEU A 492 -41.99 36.28 51.40
N ARG A 493 -42.91 35.78 50.55
CA ARG A 493 -43.82 36.57 49.69
C ARG A 493 -44.63 37.65 50.44
N GLY A 494 -44.93 37.44 51.73
CA GLY A 494 -45.67 38.38 52.59
C GLY A 494 -44.83 39.20 53.59
N ARG A 495 -43.50 39.07 53.58
CA ARG A 495 -42.58 39.65 54.60
C ARG A 495 -41.53 40.61 54.03
N LEU A 496 -41.53 40.80 52.71
CA LEU A 496 -40.62 41.70 52.00
C LEU A 496 -41.10 43.15 52.04
N ARG A 497 -40.17 44.09 52.21
CA ARG A 497 -40.44 45.54 52.12
C ARG A 497 -40.61 45.97 50.66
N PRO A 498 -41.30 47.09 50.37
CA PRO A 498 -41.45 47.60 49.00
C PRO A 498 -40.13 47.85 48.24
N GLU A 499 -39.10 48.33 48.95
CA GLU A 499 -37.75 48.52 48.40
C GLU A 499 -37.05 47.18 48.10
N GLU A 500 -37.25 46.17 48.94
CA GLU A 500 -36.70 44.82 48.74
C GLU A 500 -37.42 44.11 47.58
N LEU A 501 -38.74 44.32 47.43
CA LEU A 501 -39.55 43.81 46.32
C LEU A 501 -39.12 44.37 44.96
N THR A 502 -38.90 45.68 44.88
CA THR A 502 -38.48 46.33 43.62
C THR A 502 -37.09 45.89 43.18
N ALA A 503 -36.14 45.75 44.12
CA ALA A 503 -34.82 45.18 43.83
C ALA A 503 -34.92 43.71 43.37
N LEU A 504 -35.74 42.89 44.05
CA LEU A 504 -35.95 41.48 43.72
C LEU A 504 -36.61 41.29 42.35
N GLU A 505 -37.57 42.14 41.99
CA GLU A 505 -38.23 42.12 40.67
C GLU A 505 -37.26 42.41 39.52
N GLY A 506 -36.28 43.30 39.72
CA GLY A 506 -35.23 43.59 38.74
C GLY A 506 -34.41 42.33 38.42
N VAL A 507 -33.88 41.68 39.47
CA VAL A 507 -33.07 40.45 39.35
C VAL A 507 -33.90 39.28 38.82
N ARG A 508 -35.18 39.16 39.21
CA ARG A 508 -36.09 38.14 38.67
C ARG A 508 -36.31 38.27 37.18
N ARG A 509 -36.45 39.49 36.65
CA ARG A 509 -36.56 39.70 35.20
C ARG A 509 -35.30 39.27 34.46
N GLU A 510 -34.12 39.56 35.01
CA GLU A 510 -32.84 39.11 34.45
C GLU A 510 -32.72 37.58 34.47
N ARG A 511 -33.05 36.95 35.62
CA ARG A 511 -33.09 35.49 35.76
C ARG A 511 -34.09 34.85 34.80
N GLU A 512 -35.29 35.41 34.64
CA GLU A 512 -36.30 34.89 33.71
C GLU A 512 -35.86 34.98 32.25
N ALA A 513 -35.21 36.09 31.86
CA ALA A 513 -34.63 36.23 30.53
C ALA A 513 -33.51 35.20 30.27
N LEU A 514 -32.63 34.97 31.25
CA LEU A 514 -31.60 33.94 31.18
C LEU A 514 -32.20 32.53 31.18
N GLY A 515 -33.24 32.28 31.99
CA GLY A 515 -33.94 31.01 32.09
C GLY A 515 -34.70 30.66 30.81
N ALA A 516 -35.30 31.63 30.13
CA ALA A 516 -35.91 31.44 28.82
C ALA A 516 -34.88 31.02 27.76
N ARG A 517 -33.65 31.56 27.83
CA ARG A 517 -32.53 31.15 26.97
C ARG A 517 -31.94 29.80 27.37
N LEU A 518 -31.96 29.45 28.65
CA LEU A 518 -31.52 28.14 29.13
C LEU A 518 -32.51 27.04 28.72
N ALA A 519 -33.81 27.35 28.69
CA ALA A 519 -34.87 26.42 28.29
C ALA A 519 -34.87 26.09 26.78
N THR A 520 -34.20 26.89 25.95
CA THR A 520 -33.99 26.57 24.53
C THR A 520 -32.76 25.69 24.30
N LEU A 521 -31.97 25.42 25.34
CA LEU A 521 -30.87 24.48 25.28
C LEU A 521 -31.39 23.03 25.42
N PRO A 522 -30.75 22.06 24.75
CA PRO A 522 -31.08 20.64 24.92
C PRO A 522 -30.82 20.22 26.37
N THR A 523 -31.83 19.65 27.02
CA THR A 523 -31.78 19.30 28.45
C THR A 523 -31.61 17.80 28.69
N THR A 524 -31.83 17.00 27.65
CA THR A 524 -31.64 15.55 27.68
C THR A 524 -30.52 15.11 26.72
N PRO A 525 -29.86 13.97 26.98
CA PRO A 525 -28.91 13.39 26.04
C PRO A 525 -29.51 13.21 24.63
N GLN A 526 -30.79 12.82 24.55
CA GLN A 526 -31.50 12.64 23.28
C GLN A 526 -31.73 13.95 22.51
N GLU A 527 -32.04 15.06 23.19
CA GLU A 527 -32.19 16.37 22.54
C GLU A 527 -30.85 16.93 22.04
N LEU A 528 -29.78 16.67 22.79
CA LEU A 528 -28.40 17.02 22.41
C LEU A 528 -28.00 16.23 21.16
N GLU A 529 -28.24 14.91 21.16
CA GLU A 529 -28.00 14.02 20.03
C GLU A 529 -28.82 14.46 18.80
N ALA A 530 -30.13 14.69 18.94
CA ALA A 530 -31.01 15.10 17.84
C ALA A 530 -30.66 16.49 17.27
N ARG A 531 -30.11 17.40 18.08
CA ARG A 531 -29.59 18.68 17.61
C ARG A 531 -28.26 18.49 16.87
N ARG A 532 -27.38 17.64 17.39
CA ARG A 532 -26.11 17.26 16.75
C ARG A 532 -26.35 16.60 15.40
N GLU A 533 -27.27 15.64 15.32
CA GLU A 533 -27.67 14.95 14.09
C GLU A 533 -28.19 15.93 13.04
N ARG A 534 -29.03 16.90 13.41
CA ARG A 534 -29.53 17.93 12.47
C ARG A 534 -28.41 18.79 11.90
N MET A 535 -27.44 19.16 12.72
CA MET A 535 -26.28 19.95 12.29
C MET A 535 -25.34 19.10 11.43
N GLN A 536 -25.07 17.86 11.82
CA GLN A 536 -24.29 16.91 11.02
C GLN A 536 -24.95 16.66 9.67
N ALA A 537 -26.27 16.47 9.62
CA ALA A 537 -27.01 16.29 8.37
C ALA A 537 -26.86 17.48 7.42
N ARG A 538 -26.79 18.71 7.95
CA ARG A 538 -26.58 19.92 7.14
C ARG A 538 -25.14 20.01 6.61
N VAL A 539 -24.16 19.65 7.42
CA VAL A 539 -22.75 19.56 6.99
C VAL A 539 -22.58 18.44 5.97
N ASP A 540 -23.23 17.29 6.16
CA ASP A 540 -23.20 16.14 5.25
C ASP A 540 -23.90 16.44 3.90
N GLU A 541 -24.92 17.30 3.89
CA GLU A 541 -25.53 17.81 2.66
C GLU A 541 -24.54 18.68 1.86
N LEU A 542 -23.83 19.58 2.54
CA LEU A 542 -22.81 20.43 1.91
C LEU A 542 -21.59 19.62 1.45
N ASP A 543 -21.15 18.62 2.22
CA ASP A 543 -20.02 17.76 1.85
C ASP A 543 -20.36 16.87 0.65
N ARG A 544 -21.61 16.39 0.55
CA ARG A 544 -22.10 15.71 -0.66
C ARG A 544 -22.06 16.62 -1.90
N GLY A 545 -22.47 17.88 -1.77
CA GLY A 545 -22.36 18.86 -2.85
C GLY A 545 -20.90 19.15 -3.24
N ALA A 546 -20.01 19.26 -2.24
CA ALA A 546 -18.57 19.44 -2.47
C ALA A 546 -17.94 18.21 -3.16
N PHE A 547 -18.39 17.00 -2.82
CA PHE A 547 -17.94 15.77 -3.47
C PHE A 547 -18.38 15.72 -4.94
N GLN A 548 -19.63 16.09 -5.24
CA GLN A 548 -20.12 16.17 -6.63
C GLN A 548 -19.31 17.18 -7.46
N LEU A 549 -19.05 18.37 -6.91
CA LEU A 549 -18.19 19.37 -7.55
C LEU A 549 -16.76 18.85 -7.79
N SER A 550 -16.22 18.05 -6.87
CA SER A 550 -14.90 17.43 -7.04
C SER A 550 -14.86 16.49 -8.25
N PHE A 551 -15.93 15.71 -8.46
CA PHE A 551 -16.03 14.81 -9.59
C PHE A 551 -16.19 15.56 -10.91
N GLU A 552 -16.98 16.64 -10.93
CA GLU A 552 -17.12 17.52 -12.09
C GLU A 552 -15.78 18.15 -12.49
N LEU A 553 -15.02 18.68 -11.53
CA LEU A 553 -13.69 19.26 -11.78
C LEU A 553 -12.70 18.22 -12.30
N GLN A 554 -12.69 17.00 -11.74
CA GLN A 554 -11.86 15.90 -12.25
C GLN A 554 -12.24 15.53 -13.70
N SER A 555 -13.53 15.49 -14.02
CA SER A 555 -14.00 15.24 -15.38
C SER A 555 -13.57 16.35 -16.35
N MET A 556 -13.65 17.63 -15.95
CA MET A 556 -13.17 18.76 -16.75
C MET A 556 -11.67 18.66 -17.01
N LYS A 557 -10.88 18.30 -16.00
CA LYS A 557 -9.43 18.07 -16.11
C LYS A 557 -9.08 16.90 -17.03
N ALA A 558 -9.78 15.77 -16.90
CA ALA A 558 -9.61 14.63 -17.80
C ALA A 558 -9.96 15.00 -19.24
N THR A 559 -10.99 15.82 -19.43
CA THR A 559 -11.40 16.31 -20.76
C THR A 559 -10.35 17.25 -21.35
N SER A 560 -9.79 18.19 -20.59
CA SER A 560 -8.72 19.08 -21.07
C SER A 560 -7.46 18.29 -21.45
N SER A 561 -7.06 17.32 -20.63
CA SER A 561 -5.94 16.42 -20.94
C SER A 561 -6.20 15.56 -22.18
N ALA A 562 -7.41 15.02 -22.34
CA ALA A 562 -7.79 14.26 -23.53
C ALA A 562 -7.81 15.12 -24.79
N VAL A 563 -8.27 16.38 -24.69
CA VAL A 563 -8.21 17.36 -25.77
C VAL A 563 -6.75 17.64 -26.15
N ARG A 564 -5.86 17.88 -25.18
CA ARG A 564 -4.43 18.07 -25.42
C ARG A 564 -3.77 16.86 -26.09
N LYS A 565 -3.98 15.67 -25.55
CA LYS A 565 -3.47 14.43 -26.14
C LYS A 565 -3.94 14.25 -27.58
N ARG A 566 -5.23 14.49 -27.85
CA ARG A 566 -5.77 14.43 -29.21
C ARG A 566 -5.18 15.50 -30.12
N LEU A 567 -4.90 16.71 -29.62
CA LEU A 567 -4.20 17.76 -30.38
C LEU A 567 -2.82 17.26 -30.82
N ASP A 568 -2.07 16.64 -29.91
CA ASP A 568 -0.73 16.13 -30.18
C ASP A 568 -0.73 14.92 -31.13
N ASP A 569 -1.62 13.94 -30.90
CA ASP A 569 -1.72 12.71 -31.70
C ASP A 569 -2.13 13.01 -33.16
N THR A 570 -2.98 14.02 -33.38
CA THR A 570 -3.47 14.40 -34.72
C THR A 570 -2.66 15.51 -35.39
N ARG A 571 -1.50 15.88 -34.83
CA ARG A 571 -0.69 17.02 -35.32
C ARG A 571 -0.20 16.85 -36.76
N ALA A 572 0.12 15.62 -37.18
CA ALA A 572 0.57 15.32 -38.54
C ALA A 572 -0.55 15.34 -39.60
N GLU A 573 -1.82 15.28 -39.16
CA GLU A 573 -2.99 15.15 -40.03
C GLU A 573 -3.75 16.48 -40.24
N ARG A 574 -3.28 17.58 -39.64
CA ARG A 574 -4.01 18.86 -39.57
C ARG A 574 -3.54 19.89 -40.59
N THR A 575 -4.50 20.73 -41.01
CA THR A 575 -4.35 21.85 -41.94
C THR A 575 -4.46 23.23 -41.28
N SER A 576 -4.63 23.30 -39.96
CA SER A 576 -4.72 24.56 -39.20
C SER A 576 -3.39 25.31 -39.17
N THR A 577 -3.44 26.65 -39.09
CA THR A 577 -2.22 27.46 -39.00
C THR A 577 -1.56 27.34 -37.61
N PRO A 578 -0.23 27.49 -37.49
CA PRO A 578 0.45 27.49 -36.20
C PRO A 578 -0.04 28.55 -35.22
N GLU A 579 -0.58 29.67 -35.72
CA GLU A 579 -1.12 30.78 -34.93
C GLU A 579 -2.46 30.40 -34.27
N ASP A 580 -3.34 29.73 -35.02
CA ASP A 580 -4.61 29.22 -34.48
C ASP A 580 -4.39 28.14 -33.40
N GLU A 581 -3.39 27.28 -33.59
CA GLU A 581 -2.99 26.26 -32.63
C GLU A 581 -2.48 26.90 -31.32
N GLN A 582 -1.63 27.93 -31.41
CA GLN A 582 -1.15 28.67 -30.25
C GLN A 582 -2.28 29.39 -29.50
N ALA A 583 -3.21 30.02 -30.22
CA ALA A 583 -4.36 30.69 -29.61
C ALA A 583 -5.27 29.70 -28.85
N PHE A 584 -5.54 28.53 -29.45
CA PHE A 584 -6.32 27.48 -28.80
C PHE A 584 -5.62 26.90 -27.56
N LEU A 585 -4.31 26.65 -27.65
CA LEU A 585 -3.51 26.17 -26.51
C LEU A 585 -3.48 27.19 -25.37
N ALA A 586 -3.41 28.48 -25.67
CA ALA A 586 -3.49 29.54 -24.67
C ALA A 586 -4.87 29.59 -23.98
N GLN A 587 -5.95 29.41 -24.74
CA GLN A 587 -7.30 29.32 -24.18
C GLN A 587 -7.47 28.07 -23.31
N LEU A 588 -7.02 26.91 -23.79
CA LEU A 588 -7.05 25.66 -23.03
C LEU A 588 -6.26 25.78 -21.73
N HIS A 589 -5.08 26.41 -21.78
CA HIS A 589 -4.27 26.66 -20.59
C HIS A 589 -4.98 27.58 -19.59
N THR A 590 -5.73 28.58 -20.06
CA THR A 590 -6.52 29.47 -19.19
C THR A 590 -7.62 28.69 -18.48
N GLU A 591 -8.33 27.80 -19.19
CA GLU A 591 -9.36 26.94 -18.60
C GLU A 591 -8.78 25.90 -17.62
N GLU A 592 -7.57 25.40 -17.88
CA GLU A 592 -6.88 24.53 -16.92
C GLU A 592 -6.54 25.28 -15.62
N GLN A 593 -6.07 26.53 -15.72
CA GLN A 593 -5.80 27.37 -14.55
C GLN A 593 -7.07 27.69 -13.74
N THR A 594 -8.21 27.90 -14.41
CA THR A 594 -9.48 28.15 -13.71
C THR A 594 -9.95 26.90 -12.96
N VAL A 595 -9.84 25.72 -13.57
CA VAL A 595 -10.13 24.43 -12.93
C VAL A 595 -9.23 24.21 -11.71
N GLU A 596 -7.92 24.44 -11.83
CA GLU A 596 -6.98 24.33 -10.70
C GLU A 596 -7.32 25.30 -9.55
N ALA A 597 -7.68 26.55 -9.88
CA ALA A 597 -8.10 27.53 -8.87
C ALA A 597 -9.41 27.12 -8.16
N LEU A 598 -10.35 26.50 -8.89
CA LEU A 598 -11.58 25.95 -8.32
C LEU A 598 -11.31 24.73 -7.44
N GLU A 599 -10.40 23.83 -7.84
CA GLU A 599 -9.96 22.69 -7.02
C GLU A 599 -9.34 23.19 -5.69
N ALA A 600 -8.49 24.22 -5.74
CA ALA A 600 -7.89 24.82 -4.55
C ALA A 600 -8.95 25.42 -3.61
N ARG A 601 -9.94 26.14 -4.16
CA ARG A 601 -11.08 26.67 -3.36
C ARG A 601 -11.94 25.56 -2.77
N LEU A 602 -12.22 24.51 -3.53
CA LEU A 602 -13.00 23.37 -3.05
C LEU A 602 -12.28 22.66 -1.91
N LYS A 603 -10.95 22.53 -1.99
CA LYS A 603 -10.11 21.99 -0.91
C LYS A 603 -10.21 22.83 0.37
N LEU A 604 -10.16 24.17 0.25
CA LEU A 604 -10.37 25.08 1.38
C LEU A 604 -11.78 24.96 1.97
N LEU A 605 -12.81 24.90 1.12
CA LEU A 605 -14.19 24.73 1.55
C LEU A 605 -14.38 23.41 2.32
N ARG A 606 -13.84 22.30 1.81
CA ARG A 606 -13.90 21.00 2.49
C ARG A 606 -13.14 21.02 3.81
N SER A 607 -12.01 21.73 3.90
CA SER A 607 -11.33 21.95 5.18
C SER A 607 -12.23 22.68 6.16
N SER A 608 -12.84 23.79 5.75
CA SER A 608 -13.75 24.57 6.60
C SER A 608 -15.00 23.79 7.01
N LEU A 609 -15.60 22.99 6.11
CA LEU A 609 -16.72 22.11 6.44
C LEU A 609 -16.33 21.05 7.47
N ALA A 610 -15.10 20.52 7.38
CA ALA A 610 -14.58 19.60 8.37
C ALA A 610 -14.28 20.31 9.72
N ASP A 611 -13.84 21.58 9.69
CA ASP A 611 -13.63 22.39 10.90
C ASP A 611 -14.97 22.61 11.60
N GLU A 612 -16.02 22.95 10.84
CA GLU A 612 -17.40 23.12 11.33
C GLU A 612 -18.03 21.82 11.84
N ARG A 613 -17.70 20.69 11.19
CA ARG A 613 -18.10 19.36 11.66
C ARG A 613 -17.51 19.06 13.04
N ALA A 614 -16.33 19.60 13.34
CA ALA A 614 -15.66 19.41 14.62
C ALA A 614 -16.03 20.50 15.65
N SER A 615 -16.30 21.73 15.21
CA SER A 615 -16.78 22.87 16.00
C SER A 615 -18.19 22.66 16.57
N ALA A 616 -18.94 21.67 16.07
CA ALA A 616 -20.18 21.17 16.68
C ALA A 616 -20.03 20.80 18.17
N SER A 617 -18.80 20.75 18.70
CA SER A 617 -18.44 20.57 20.10
C SER A 617 -18.14 21.87 20.90
N ALA A 618 -17.84 23.00 20.24
CA ALA A 618 -17.51 24.28 20.88
C ALA A 618 -18.71 24.96 21.59
N PHE A 619 -19.91 24.42 21.39
CA PHE A 619 -21.16 24.87 22.00
C PHE A 619 -21.16 24.76 23.54
N VAL A 620 -20.35 23.87 24.13
CA VAL A 620 -20.23 23.69 25.58
C VAL A 620 -19.75 24.98 26.28
N SER A 621 -18.93 25.80 25.62
CA SER A 621 -18.38 27.03 26.22
C SER A 621 -19.44 28.14 26.41
N GLY A 622 -20.35 28.30 25.45
CA GLY A 622 -21.46 29.26 25.54
C GLY A 622 -22.56 28.81 26.51
N GLU A 623 -22.78 27.50 26.62
CA GLU A 623 -23.72 26.92 27.59
C GLU A 623 -23.19 27.02 29.03
N ASP A 624 -21.90 26.73 29.26
CA ASP A 624 -21.26 26.89 30.56
C ASP A 624 -21.36 28.35 31.05
N LEU A 625 -21.12 29.32 30.16
CA LEU A 625 -21.21 30.75 30.49
C LEU A 625 -22.66 31.18 30.79
N LEU A 626 -23.64 30.69 30.04
CA LEU A 626 -25.05 30.96 30.30
C LEU A 626 -25.52 30.33 31.63
N ARG A 627 -25.08 29.10 31.94
CA ARG A 627 -25.36 28.42 33.21
C ARG A 627 -24.73 29.15 34.39
N MET A 628 -23.52 29.67 34.22
CA MET A 628 -22.82 30.49 35.22
C MET A 628 -23.59 31.79 35.49
N GLN A 629 -23.95 32.55 34.45
CA GLN A 629 -24.75 33.77 34.58
C GLN A 629 -26.11 33.51 35.23
N TYR A 630 -26.78 32.42 34.86
CA TYR A 630 -28.06 32.04 35.46
C TYR A 630 -27.91 31.73 36.95
N ARG A 631 -26.82 31.07 37.34
CA ARG A 631 -26.49 30.75 38.73
C ARG A 631 -26.15 31.99 39.55
N GLU A 632 -25.38 32.93 38.98
CA GLU A 632 -25.09 34.22 39.62
C GLU A 632 -26.38 35.00 39.89
N ALA A 633 -27.32 35.01 38.94
CA ALA A 633 -28.63 35.62 39.13
C ALA A 633 -29.44 34.95 40.26
N LEU A 634 -29.41 33.62 40.38
CA LEU A 634 -30.03 32.88 41.49
C LEU A 634 -29.40 33.21 42.85
N HIS A 635 -28.07 33.27 42.93
CA HIS A 635 -27.37 33.68 44.14
C HIS A 635 -27.68 35.13 44.52
N HIS A 636 -27.81 36.02 43.54
CA HIS A 636 -28.17 37.41 43.77
C HIS A 636 -29.60 37.54 44.30
N GLU A 637 -30.54 36.76 43.73
CA GLU A 637 -31.92 36.67 44.22
C GLU A 637 -31.96 36.22 45.68
N HIS A 638 -31.21 35.17 46.02
CA HIS A 638 -31.08 34.69 47.39
C HIS A 638 -30.49 35.73 48.35
N ALA A 639 -29.40 36.41 47.96
CA ALA A 639 -28.73 37.40 48.80
C ALA A 639 -29.67 38.57 49.17
N LEU A 640 -30.55 38.98 48.26
CA LEU A 640 -31.56 40.01 48.51
C LEU A 640 -32.65 39.51 49.48
N MET A 641 -32.98 38.22 49.45
CA MET A 641 -33.97 37.61 50.33
C MET A 641 -33.44 37.33 51.74
N ALA A 642 -32.14 37.10 51.91
CA ALA A 642 -31.51 36.75 53.18
C ALA A 642 -31.78 37.75 54.33
N ALA A 643 -31.87 39.05 54.03
CA ALA A 643 -32.18 40.08 55.03
C ALA A 643 -33.63 40.00 55.55
N ALA A 644 -34.56 39.45 54.76
CA ALA A 644 -35.96 39.28 55.12
C ALA A 644 -36.21 38.01 55.96
N GLU A 645 -35.31 37.04 55.91
CA GLU A 645 -35.40 35.79 56.66
C GLU A 645 -35.36 35.99 58.18
N GLN A 646 -34.67 37.03 58.66
CA GLN A 646 -34.62 37.38 60.09
C GLN A 646 -36.00 37.73 60.69
N ARG A 647 -37.01 37.95 59.83
CA ARG A 647 -38.38 38.31 60.21
C ARG A 647 -39.32 37.09 60.24
N LEU A 648 -38.79 35.90 59.99
CA LEU A 648 -39.50 34.63 60.03
C LEU A 648 -39.51 34.04 61.45
N SER A 649 -40.55 33.26 61.75
CA SER A 649 -40.72 32.56 63.03
C SER A 649 -41.53 31.28 62.86
N GLY A 650 -41.31 30.27 63.70
CA GLY A 650 -42.09 29.02 63.66
C GLY A 650 -41.70 28.09 62.51
N GLU A 651 -42.67 27.46 61.88
CA GLU A 651 -42.46 26.45 60.82
C GLU A 651 -41.75 27.01 59.58
N ASP A 652 -42.02 28.26 59.21
CA ASP A 652 -41.38 28.93 58.06
C ASP A 652 -39.87 29.14 58.27
N ALA A 653 -39.46 29.49 59.50
CA ALA A 653 -38.04 29.65 59.84
C ALA A 653 -37.31 28.30 59.84
N ALA A 654 -37.97 27.23 60.29
CA ALA A 654 -37.41 25.87 60.24
C ALA A 654 -37.28 25.35 58.80
N LEU A 655 -38.24 25.69 57.92
CA LEU A 655 -38.19 25.34 56.50
C LEU A 655 -37.02 26.04 55.80
N VAL A 656 -36.86 27.36 55.99
CA VAL A 656 -35.73 28.13 55.43
C VAL A 656 -34.37 27.61 55.94
N ALA A 657 -34.26 27.27 57.22
CA ALA A 657 -33.04 26.65 57.76
C ALA A 657 -32.68 25.31 57.07
N ARG A 658 -33.69 24.48 56.74
CA ARG A 658 -33.47 23.25 55.95
C ARG A 658 -33.11 23.54 54.49
N THR A 659 -33.67 24.59 53.90
CA THR A 659 -33.30 25.06 52.56
C THR A 659 -31.83 25.47 52.51
N HIS A 660 -31.35 26.23 53.49
CA HIS A 660 -29.93 26.59 53.65
C HIS A 660 -29.02 25.39 53.82
N GLU A 661 -29.42 24.39 54.61
CA GLU A 661 -28.66 23.15 54.75
C GLU A 661 -28.53 22.41 53.40
N THR A 662 -29.64 22.33 52.66
CA THR A 662 -29.66 21.69 51.33
C THR A 662 -28.80 22.48 50.33
N ARG A 663 -28.81 23.82 50.41
CA ARG A 663 -27.96 24.70 49.60
C ARG A 663 -26.47 24.46 49.87
N ARG A 664 -26.05 24.43 51.14
CA ARG A 664 -24.66 24.13 51.52
C ARG A 664 -24.21 22.77 50.99
N ARG A 665 -25.06 21.74 51.06
CA ARG A 665 -24.76 20.41 50.49
C ARG A 665 -24.62 20.47 48.96
N SER A 666 -25.47 21.25 48.28
CA SER A 666 -25.41 21.50 46.84
C SER A 666 -24.10 22.21 46.43
N GLU A 667 -23.67 23.23 47.18
CA GLU A 667 -22.42 23.95 46.95
C GLU A 667 -21.18 23.04 47.13
N LEU A 668 -21.17 22.23 48.19
CA LEU A 668 -20.11 21.24 48.41
C LEU A 668 -20.03 20.21 47.27
N LEU A 669 -21.18 19.74 46.78
CA LEU A 669 -21.23 18.81 45.66
C LEU A 669 -20.72 19.48 44.38
N ARG A 670 -21.07 20.76 44.15
CA ARG A 670 -20.59 21.54 43.00
C ARG A 670 -19.08 21.71 43.00
N ALA A 671 -18.47 22.03 44.14
CA ALA A 671 -17.01 22.13 44.24
C ALA A 671 -16.31 20.82 43.84
N ARG A 672 -16.92 19.66 44.18
CA ARG A 672 -16.44 18.34 43.74
C ARG A 672 -16.64 18.11 42.23
N VAL A 673 -17.77 18.53 41.66
CA VAL A 673 -18.01 18.47 40.20
C VAL A 673 -16.96 19.29 39.45
N ASP A 674 -16.68 20.51 39.89
CA ASP A 674 -15.68 21.39 39.26
C ASP A 674 -14.29 20.77 39.34
N THR A 675 -13.93 20.18 40.49
CA THR A 675 -12.68 19.43 40.66
C THR A 675 -12.61 18.24 39.70
N ALA A 676 -13.67 17.44 39.59
CA ALA A 676 -13.72 16.30 38.69
C ALA A 676 -13.58 16.72 37.22
N ARG A 677 -14.29 17.79 36.79
CA ARG A 677 -14.18 18.35 35.43
C ARG A 677 -12.76 18.85 35.15
N GLN A 678 -12.11 19.50 36.11
CA GLN A 678 -10.72 19.95 35.99
C GLN A 678 -9.75 18.78 35.83
N VAL A 679 -9.89 17.71 36.63
CA VAL A 679 -9.05 16.51 36.52
C VAL A 679 -9.22 15.85 35.14
N LEU A 680 -10.45 15.71 34.66
CA LEU A 680 -10.73 15.12 33.34
C LEU A 680 -10.13 15.96 32.20
N ARG A 681 -10.30 17.29 32.24
CA ARG A 681 -9.67 18.19 31.26
C ARG A 681 -8.15 18.09 31.29
N ALA A 682 -7.54 18.09 32.48
CA ALA A 682 -6.09 17.94 32.63
C ALA A 682 -5.57 16.56 32.15
N GLN A 683 -6.37 15.50 32.25
CA GLN A 683 -6.04 14.19 31.67
C GLN A 683 -6.10 14.23 30.13
N VAL A 684 -7.13 14.85 29.54
CA VAL A 684 -7.25 15.03 28.09
C VAL A 684 -6.09 15.86 27.54
N GLU A 685 -5.74 16.96 28.20
CA GLU A 685 -4.61 17.81 27.81
C GLU A 685 -3.28 17.06 27.87
N ARG A 686 -3.03 16.30 28.96
CA ARG A 686 -1.81 15.49 29.08
C ARG A 686 -1.72 14.40 28.01
N ARG A 687 -2.78 13.63 27.80
CA ARG A 687 -2.81 12.57 26.77
C ARG A 687 -2.72 13.16 25.36
N GLY A 688 -3.43 14.25 25.11
CA GLY A 688 -3.38 14.99 23.85
C GLY A 688 -1.98 15.54 23.56
N ALA A 689 -1.32 16.14 24.56
CA ALA A 689 0.05 16.62 24.43
C ALA A 689 1.05 15.49 24.17
N ALA A 690 0.91 14.35 24.83
CA ALA A 690 1.77 13.19 24.61
C ALA A 690 1.62 12.64 23.18
N ILE A 691 0.39 12.47 22.69
CA ILE A 691 0.15 12.02 21.30
C ILE A 691 0.64 13.08 20.31
N LYS A 692 0.35 14.36 20.54
CA LYS A 692 0.80 15.48 19.69
C LYS A 692 2.33 15.52 19.59
N GLY A 693 3.04 15.35 20.70
CA GLY A 693 4.49 15.28 20.74
C GLY A 693 5.04 14.14 19.88
N LYS A 694 4.46 12.94 19.99
CA LYS A 694 4.84 11.79 19.15
C LYS A 694 4.58 12.04 17.67
N VAL A 695 3.40 12.52 17.31
CA VAL A 695 3.04 12.78 15.91
C VAL A 695 3.92 13.88 15.28
N LEU A 696 4.28 14.92 16.03
CA LEU A 696 5.21 15.95 15.56
C LEU A 696 6.63 15.41 15.33
N ALA A 697 7.10 14.52 16.22
CA ALA A 697 8.39 13.84 16.04
C ALA A 697 8.38 12.97 14.78
N GLU A 698 7.32 12.18 14.56
CA GLU A 698 7.16 11.38 13.34
C GLU A 698 7.03 12.25 12.08
N GLN A 699 6.36 13.41 12.16
CA GLN A 699 6.25 14.33 11.03
C GLN A 699 7.61 14.90 10.62
N GLN A 700 8.52 15.13 11.58
CA GLN A 700 9.89 15.52 11.30
C GLN A 700 10.65 14.39 10.58
N LEU A 701 10.54 13.15 11.08
CA LEU A 701 11.14 11.98 10.42
C LEU A 701 10.62 11.78 8.99
N LEU A 702 9.31 11.94 8.77
CA LEU A 702 8.70 11.88 7.44
C LEU A 702 9.24 12.96 6.50
N GLN A 703 9.59 14.14 7.02
CA GLN A 703 10.19 15.19 6.22
C GLN A 703 11.62 14.83 5.80
N ASP A 704 12.38 14.17 6.67
CA ASP A 704 13.72 13.67 6.35
C ASP A 704 13.63 12.52 5.34
N TYR A 705 12.72 11.55 5.54
CA TYR A 705 12.46 10.48 4.58
C TYR A 705 12.00 11.02 3.21
N HIS A 706 11.18 12.06 3.17
CA HIS A 706 10.80 12.71 1.92
C HIS A 706 12.03 13.26 1.17
N GLN A 707 12.97 13.87 1.88
CA GLN A 707 14.21 14.38 1.28
C GLN A 707 15.12 13.24 0.81
N GLU A 708 15.25 12.16 1.59
CA GLU A 708 16.00 10.98 1.20
C GLU A 708 15.41 10.31 -0.03
N VAL A 709 14.09 10.06 -0.05
CA VAL A 709 13.38 9.48 -1.21
C VAL A 709 13.57 10.38 -2.43
N ALA A 710 13.47 11.70 -2.28
CA ALA A 710 13.69 12.63 -3.40
C ALA A 710 15.13 12.56 -3.93
N SER A 711 16.13 12.47 -3.06
CA SER A 711 17.54 12.31 -3.42
C SER A 711 17.79 10.98 -4.14
N VAL A 712 17.35 9.87 -3.54
CA VAL A 712 17.53 8.52 -4.10
C VAL A 712 16.77 8.39 -5.42
N THR A 713 15.61 9.02 -5.56
CA THR A 713 14.86 9.07 -6.83
C THR A 713 15.69 9.75 -7.93
N GLY A 714 16.43 10.82 -7.61
CA GLY A 714 17.35 11.47 -8.55
C GLY A 714 18.47 10.55 -9.02
N ASP A 715 19.12 9.83 -8.11
CA ASP A 715 20.19 8.89 -8.43
C ASP A 715 19.67 7.65 -9.19
N ALA A 716 18.52 7.14 -8.78
CA ALA A 716 17.84 6.02 -9.43
C ALA A 716 17.45 6.37 -10.86
N ARG A 717 16.96 7.59 -11.13
CA ARG A 717 16.68 8.06 -12.50
C ARG A 717 17.88 7.93 -13.41
N ASN A 718 19.06 8.37 -12.95
CA ASN A 718 20.29 8.27 -13.71
C ASN A 718 20.67 6.80 -14.00
N LEU A 719 20.54 5.92 -13.01
CA LEU A 719 20.86 4.50 -13.14
C LEU A 719 19.87 3.79 -14.09
N VAL A 720 18.56 3.97 -13.88
CA VAL A 720 17.50 3.38 -14.72
C VAL A 720 17.65 3.87 -16.17
N GLY A 721 17.93 5.16 -16.38
CA GLY A 721 18.16 5.69 -17.72
C GLY A 721 19.34 5.03 -18.44
N ARG A 722 20.44 4.75 -17.73
CA ARG A 722 21.58 4.00 -18.28
C ARG A 722 21.22 2.55 -18.58
N ILE A 723 20.55 1.85 -17.66
CA ILE A 723 20.12 0.46 -17.86
C ILE A 723 19.16 0.35 -19.05
N ALA A 724 18.20 1.26 -19.16
CA ALA A 724 17.26 1.31 -20.28
C ALA A 724 17.98 1.53 -21.60
N PHE A 725 18.94 2.47 -21.65
CA PHE A 725 19.74 2.72 -22.84
C PHE A 725 20.60 1.52 -23.25
N GLU A 726 21.29 0.87 -22.30
CA GLU A 726 22.07 -0.34 -22.56
C GLU A 726 21.18 -1.50 -23.03
N SER A 727 19.99 -1.64 -22.45
CA SER A 727 19.01 -2.64 -22.86
C SER A 727 18.53 -2.41 -24.29
N ILE A 728 18.19 -1.16 -24.65
CA ILE A 728 17.85 -0.78 -26.04
C ILE A 728 18.97 -1.18 -26.99
N GLN A 729 20.24 -0.90 -26.64
CA GLN A 729 21.37 -1.28 -27.48
C GLN A 729 21.52 -2.81 -27.63
N LYS A 730 21.35 -3.57 -26.54
CA LYS A 730 21.40 -5.04 -26.55
C LYS A 730 20.29 -5.62 -27.44
N VAL A 731 19.04 -5.18 -27.26
CA VAL A 731 17.90 -5.64 -28.07
C VAL A 731 18.07 -5.27 -29.54
N ARG A 732 18.50 -4.03 -29.82
CA ARG A 732 18.82 -3.58 -31.18
C ARG A 732 19.92 -4.44 -31.82
N LYS A 733 20.98 -4.77 -31.08
CA LYS A 733 22.04 -5.67 -31.56
C LYS A 733 21.48 -7.06 -31.87
N GLN A 734 20.64 -7.62 -30.99
CA GLN A 734 20.00 -8.91 -31.23
C GLN A 734 19.14 -8.89 -32.50
N PHE A 735 18.31 -7.86 -32.71
CA PHE A 735 17.52 -7.72 -33.93
C PHE A 735 18.39 -7.49 -35.17
N TYR A 736 19.49 -6.76 -35.04
CA TYR A 736 20.48 -6.65 -36.11
C TYR A 736 21.06 -8.03 -36.49
N ASP A 737 21.47 -8.82 -35.50
CA ASP A 737 22.04 -10.16 -35.72
C ASP A 737 21.00 -11.11 -36.35
N LEU A 738 19.74 -11.05 -35.94
CA LEU A 738 18.65 -11.84 -36.53
C LEU A 738 18.42 -11.49 -38.01
N VAL A 739 18.31 -10.19 -38.31
CA VAL A 739 18.13 -9.70 -39.70
C VAL A 739 19.35 -10.06 -40.55
N LEU A 740 20.56 -9.89 -40.02
CA LEU A 740 21.79 -10.23 -40.73
C LEU A 740 21.85 -11.73 -41.07
N LYS A 741 21.54 -12.60 -40.10
CA LYS A 741 21.49 -14.06 -40.33
C LYS A 741 20.44 -14.42 -41.39
N ALA A 742 19.28 -13.77 -41.39
CA ALA A 742 18.24 -14.01 -42.39
C ALA A 742 18.66 -13.52 -43.80
N ASP A 743 19.26 -12.33 -43.90
CA ASP A 743 19.78 -11.79 -45.16
C ASP A 743 20.87 -12.68 -45.75
N VAL A 744 21.81 -13.17 -44.92
CA VAL A 744 22.82 -14.17 -45.34
C VAL A 744 22.14 -15.46 -45.79
N GLY A 745 21.13 -15.94 -45.07
CA GLY A 745 20.34 -17.10 -45.45
C GLY A 745 19.66 -16.97 -46.81
N LEU A 746 19.13 -15.78 -47.16
CA LEU A 746 18.57 -15.50 -48.49
C LEU A 746 19.62 -15.59 -49.60
N VAL A 747 20.83 -15.07 -49.34
CA VAL A 747 21.96 -15.17 -50.27
C VAL A 747 22.38 -16.63 -50.45
N ASP A 748 22.46 -17.40 -49.37
CA ASP A 748 22.80 -18.82 -49.38
C ASP A 748 21.77 -19.65 -50.17
N VAL A 749 20.48 -19.34 -50.01
CA VAL A 749 19.39 -19.95 -50.80
C VAL A 749 19.58 -19.68 -52.29
N ALA A 750 19.79 -18.42 -52.66
CA ALA A 750 19.97 -18.03 -54.06
C ALA A 750 21.21 -18.68 -54.68
N PHE A 751 22.32 -18.71 -53.94
CA PHE A 751 23.58 -19.34 -54.38
C PHE A 751 23.43 -20.85 -54.56
N THR A 752 22.88 -21.54 -53.55
CA THR A 752 22.70 -23.01 -53.58
C THR A 752 21.73 -23.42 -54.69
N ARG A 753 20.60 -22.71 -54.83
CA ARG A 753 19.62 -22.94 -55.91
C ARG A 753 20.26 -22.79 -57.30
N LYS A 754 21.11 -21.77 -57.49
CA LYS A 754 21.86 -21.57 -58.73
C LYS A 754 22.84 -22.71 -58.99
N GLN A 755 23.57 -23.15 -57.96
CA GLN A 755 24.54 -24.24 -58.07
C GLN A 755 23.85 -25.57 -58.43
N ASP A 756 22.73 -25.89 -57.79
CA ASP A 756 21.92 -27.07 -58.11
C ASP A 756 21.41 -27.04 -59.55
N LYS A 757 20.84 -25.90 -59.98
CA LYS A 757 20.37 -25.74 -61.37
C LYS A 757 21.50 -25.85 -62.38
N THR A 758 22.68 -25.32 -62.06
CA THR A 758 23.87 -25.46 -62.92
C THR A 758 24.30 -26.91 -63.04
N THR A 759 24.31 -27.65 -61.93
CA THR A 759 24.65 -29.08 -61.89
C THR A 759 23.63 -29.92 -62.66
N GLU A 760 22.34 -29.61 -62.53
CA GLU A 760 21.25 -30.24 -63.27
C GLU A 760 21.39 -29.99 -64.78
N ILE A 761 21.67 -28.75 -65.20
CA ILE A 761 21.94 -28.41 -66.61
C ILE A 761 23.14 -29.20 -67.15
N GLN A 762 24.24 -29.27 -66.39
CA GLN A 762 25.42 -30.04 -66.79
C GLN A 762 25.10 -31.54 -66.94
N LYS A 763 24.33 -32.11 -66.01
CA LYS A 763 23.88 -33.50 -66.06
C LYS A 763 22.99 -33.77 -67.28
N LEU A 764 22.02 -32.90 -67.54
CA LEU A 764 21.13 -33.00 -68.70
C LEU A 764 21.90 -32.83 -70.02
N SER A 765 22.88 -31.93 -70.08
CA SER A 765 23.76 -31.80 -71.24
C SER A 765 24.57 -33.07 -71.49
N ALA A 766 25.17 -33.64 -70.45
CA ALA A 766 25.93 -34.89 -70.56
C ALA A 766 25.04 -36.07 -70.99
N GLN A 767 23.80 -36.13 -70.50
CA GLN A 767 22.82 -37.14 -70.92
C GLN A 767 22.44 -36.95 -72.39
N LYS A 768 22.12 -35.73 -72.81
CA LYS A 768 21.83 -35.40 -74.21
C LYS A 768 22.99 -35.79 -75.13
N ASP A 769 24.22 -35.48 -74.76
CA ASP A 769 25.42 -35.82 -75.54
C ASP A 769 25.67 -37.34 -75.60
N LYS A 770 25.20 -38.09 -74.59
CA LYS A 770 25.23 -39.55 -74.60
C LYS A 770 24.15 -40.11 -75.53
N ASP A 771 22.92 -39.63 -75.39
CA ASP A 771 21.78 -40.08 -76.20
C ASP A 771 22.01 -39.80 -77.69
N LEU A 772 22.60 -38.65 -78.04
CA LEU A 772 23.00 -38.33 -79.41
C LEU A 772 24.04 -39.32 -79.95
N ARG A 773 25.05 -39.70 -79.15
CA ARG A 773 26.06 -40.69 -79.54
C ARG A 773 25.50 -42.09 -79.69
N ASP A 774 24.54 -42.47 -78.84
CA ASP A 774 23.88 -43.77 -78.93
C ASP A 774 22.97 -43.81 -80.19
N LEU A 775 22.27 -42.72 -80.51
CA LEU A 775 21.47 -42.58 -81.73
C LEU A 775 22.32 -42.60 -83.00
N GLU A 776 23.48 -41.93 -83.00
CA GLU A 776 24.44 -41.98 -84.11
C GLU A 776 24.96 -43.40 -84.35
N LYS A 777 25.23 -44.16 -83.28
CA LYS A 777 25.65 -45.57 -83.40
C LYS A 777 24.54 -46.47 -83.95
N GLU A 778 23.32 -46.33 -83.46
CA GLU A 778 22.17 -47.09 -83.99
C GLU A 778 21.94 -46.76 -85.48
N PHE A 779 22.09 -45.49 -85.87
CA PHE A 779 21.99 -45.07 -87.26
C PHE A 779 23.12 -45.63 -88.14
N GLU A 780 24.36 -45.69 -87.62
CA GLU A 780 25.49 -46.34 -88.29
C GLU A 780 25.30 -47.87 -88.44
N GLU A 781 24.68 -48.54 -87.48
CA GLU A 781 24.37 -49.98 -87.56
C GLU A 781 23.30 -50.25 -88.62
N VAL A 782 22.22 -49.46 -88.67
CA VAL A 782 21.17 -49.59 -89.70
C VAL A 782 21.73 -49.36 -91.11
N LEU A 783 22.63 -48.38 -91.28
CA LEU A 783 23.29 -48.11 -92.57
C LEU A 783 24.28 -49.22 -93.01
N LYS A 784 24.75 -50.06 -92.08
CA LYS A 784 25.60 -51.22 -92.40
C LYS A 784 24.79 -52.44 -92.82
N ASP A 785 23.53 -52.57 -92.38
CA ASP A 785 22.63 -53.67 -92.76
C ASP A 785 22.00 -53.48 -94.16
N GLU A 786 22.09 -52.29 -94.76
CA GLU A 786 21.62 -51.99 -96.13
C GLU A 786 22.68 -52.16 -97.24
N ASN A 787 23.91 -52.61 -96.92
CA ASN A 787 24.94 -53.02 -97.89
C ASN A 787 25.27 -54.50 -97.76
#